data_AF-A0A2N1VBF2-F1
#
_entry.id   AF-A0A2N1VBF2-F1
#
_cell.length_a   1.000
_cell.length_b   1.000
_cell.length_c   1.000
_cell.angle_alpha   90.00
_cell.angle_beta   90.00
_cell.angle_gamma   90.00
#
_symmetry.space_group_name_H-M   'P 1'
#
loop_
_entity.id
_entity.type
_entity.pdbx_description
1 polymer ?
#
loop_
_entity_poly.entity_id
_entity_poly.type
_entity_poly.pdbx_seq_one_letter_code
_entity_poly.pdbx_strand_id
1 'polypeptide(L)'
;MPGKKTLFLISLFMLQFSMIFSQTNTIILKDGLAIKTFNYFAKNMFTPDPIEAMIIKGIWSAPKTGDSILIANSFSKWKKISADEKGWFQGTETNGGYIHFIYESQIDEVVLLAGFGHNLVYANGELHTGNRYGTKDEYESWEPRFDYSQIPVEIKKGKNEFLFHCSVGKLKVKLIKSGKGIFLNANDVTLPDLIAGQKTESYGSVVVINATDKLLKDAVIITGEESKIVNTGNLTESRIPVGIIQPMSVRKISFLIKGSPPSKSGLTELTVKIIDSKSNNVLADSKINLRIVSPSDNHKRTFISNIDGSVQYYSVNPAREDDGKPKALFLSVHGASVEALNQSGSYFPKTWGHVVSPTNRRPYGFNWEDWGRLDAMEVYNISLKTLKIDPGKIYLTGHSMGGHGTWHLGATFPDKFAAIGPSAGWISFWSYRVRERNENPGEIEKMIMRATNSSDTYGLSENYKQQGVYIIHGADDDNVPATESRNMVENLKKFHKDFIYHEQPGAGHWWDVSDEKGSDCVDWPPLFDFFSRHSLPQNEMVREIDFITANPGISARNHWVVIHSQREQLKMSRITVRFDPGMNRFIGKSENIAQLKFDAAIIDKTKPIIIELDNQKLNAAAKQIFLDGIWLGKNNGKWNILD
;
A
#
# COMPACT_ATOMS: atom_id res chain seq x y z
N MET A 1 4.43 37.54 -72.08
CA MET A 1 4.79 38.77 -71.35
C MET A 1 4.51 38.57 -69.87
N PRO A 2 5.40 39.02 -68.97
CA PRO A 2 5.68 38.37 -67.69
C PRO A 2 5.54 39.31 -66.47
N GLY A 3 5.67 38.75 -65.26
CA GLY A 3 6.06 39.51 -64.07
C GLY A 3 5.31 39.07 -62.81
N LYS A 4 5.92 38.86 -61.64
CA LYS A 4 7.31 39.06 -61.20
C LYS A 4 7.55 38.10 -60.03
N LYS A 5 8.74 37.49 -60.04
CA LYS A 5 9.41 36.93 -58.86
C LYS A 5 9.83 38.10 -57.96
N THR A 6 9.60 38.02 -56.67
CA THR A 6 10.30 38.86 -55.69
C THR A 6 11.14 37.96 -54.80
N LEU A 7 12.45 38.08 -55.06
CA LEU A 7 13.58 37.65 -54.25
C LEU A 7 13.42 38.22 -52.83
N PHE A 8 13.58 37.40 -51.79
CA PHE A 8 14.01 37.90 -50.49
C PHE A 8 15.37 37.31 -50.16
N LEU A 9 16.32 38.21 -49.89
CA LEU A 9 17.74 37.98 -49.72
C LEU A 9 18.03 36.98 -48.59
N ILE A 10 18.98 36.10 -48.88
CA ILE A 10 19.75 35.33 -47.92
C ILE A 10 20.66 36.32 -47.17
N SER A 11 20.39 36.54 -45.88
CA SER A 11 21.34 37.13 -44.95
C SER A 11 22.07 36.00 -44.24
N LEU A 12 23.27 35.70 -44.73
CA LEU A 12 24.18 34.70 -44.15
C LEU A 12 24.78 35.26 -42.85
N PHE A 13 24.13 35.04 -41.71
CA PHE A 13 24.78 35.22 -40.41
C PHE A 13 25.51 33.93 -40.04
N MET A 14 26.84 33.92 -40.20
CA MET A 14 27.70 32.94 -39.54
C MET A 14 27.58 33.15 -38.03
N LEU A 15 26.70 32.39 -37.38
CA LEU A 15 26.78 32.15 -35.94
C LEU A 15 27.79 31.01 -35.74
N GLN A 16 28.97 31.38 -35.25
CA GLN A 16 29.88 30.44 -34.61
C GLN A 16 29.12 29.73 -33.50
N PHE A 17 28.81 28.45 -33.72
CA PHE A 17 28.35 27.56 -32.67
C PHE A 17 29.52 27.31 -31.72
N SER A 18 29.61 28.12 -30.66
CA SER A 18 30.30 27.70 -29.45
C SER A 18 29.49 26.56 -28.84
N MET A 19 29.89 25.32 -29.12
CA MET A 19 29.41 24.15 -28.39
C MET A 19 29.84 24.29 -26.93
N ILE A 20 29.00 24.92 -26.11
CA ILE A 20 29.03 24.71 -24.68
C ILE A 20 28.44 23.31 -24.48
N PHE A 21 29.31 22.32 -24.32
CA PHE A 21 28.90 21.04 -23.76
C PHE A 21 28.32 21.33 -22.37
N SER A 22 26.99 21.34 -22.27
CA SER A 22 26.31 21.18 -20.98
C SER A 22 26.71 19.80 -20.47
N GLN A 23 27.67 19.75 -19.53
CA GLN A 23 27.95 18.52 -18.80
C GLN A 23 26.63 18.10 -18.17
N THR A 24 26.15 16.91 -18.51
CA THR A 24 25.02 16.34 -17.82
C THR A 24 25.41 16.19 -16.34
N ASN A 25 24.68 16.85 -15.43
CA ASN A 25 24.87 16.73 -13.97
C ASN A 25 24.61 15.32 -13.43
N THR A 26 24.45 14.32 -14.30
CA THR A 26 24.16 12.94 -13.96
C THR A 26 25.17 12.04 -14.65
N ILE A 27 25.81 11.18 -13.86
CA ILE A 27 26.69 10.11 -14.31
C ILE A 27 25.90 8.81 -14.23
N ILE A 28 25.96 8.01 -15.29
CA ILE A 28 25.36 6.67 -15.32
C ILE A 28 26.50 5.66 -15.19
N LEU A 29 26.42 4.76 -14.22
CA LEU A 29 27.38 3.66 -14.11
C LEU A 29 27.07 2.61 -15.18
N LYS A 30 28.04 2.31 -16.04
CA LYS A 30 27.85 1.47 -17.22
C LYS A 30 28.59 0.13 -17.18
N ASP A 31 29.63 0.00 -16.36
CA ASP A 31 30.46 -1.20 -16.33
C ASP A 31 30.71 -1.64 -14.89
N GLY A 32 30.57 -2.94 -14.62
CA GLY A 32 30.75 -3.50 -13.29
C GLY A 32 31.09 -4.99 -13.31
N LEU A 33 31.16 -5.58 -12.12
CA LEU A 33 31.26 -7.02 -11.92
C LEU A 33 29.97 -7.54 -11.31
N ALA A 34 29.41 -8.60 -11.86
CA ALA A 34 28.19 -9.22 -11.37
C ALA A 34 28.44 -10.65 -10.88
N ILE A 35 27.69 -11.07 -9.88
CA ILE A 35 27.66 -12.45 -9.39
C ILE A 35 26.22 -12.87 -9.08
N LYS A 36 25.88 -14.10 -9.47
CA LYS A 36 24.62 -14.73 -9.10
C LYS A 36 24.73 -15.30 -7.69
N THR A 37 23.78 -15.01 -6.81
CA THR A 37 23.70 -15.65 -5.49
C THR A 37 22.53 -16.62 -5.44
N PHE A 38 21.51 -16.33 -4.65
CA PHE A 38 20.29 -17.13 -4.56
C PHE A 38 19.17 -16.44 -5.31
N ASN A 39 18.16 -17.21 -5.69
CA ASN A 39 16.87 -16.60 -6.01
C ASN A 39 16.28 -16.11 -4.68
N TYR A 40 15.89 -14.84 -4.57
CA TYR A 40 15.38 -14.25 -3.31
C TYR A 40 14.14 -14.98 -2.77
N PHE A 41 13.43 -15.72 -3.64
CA PHE A 41 12.30 -16.58 -3.30
C PHE A 41 12.71 -18.02 -2.98
N ALA A 42 13.98 -18.28 -2.66
CA ALA A 42 14.44 -19.61 -2.28
C ALA A 42 13.81 -20.07 -0.96
N LYS A 43 13.58 -21.38 -0.88
CA LYS A 43 12.70 -22.15 0.00
C LYS A 43 12.93 -22.05 1.52
N ASN A 44 13.81 -21.18 2.01
CA ASN A 44 14.22 -21.13 3.42
C ASN A 44 13.87 -19.78 4.06
N MET A 45 13.25 -19.83 5.25
CA MET A 45 12.98 -18.64 6.08
C MET A 45 14.25 -17.80 6.36
N PHE A 46 15.41 -18.46 6.42
CA PHE A 46 16.72 -17.82 6.51
C PHE A 46 17.60 -18.35 5.37
N THR A 47 17.86 -17.52 4.37
CA THR A 47 18.84 -17.85 3.32
C THR A 47 20.15 -17.15 3.66
N PRO A 48 21.22 -17.87 4.04
CA PRO A 48 22.48 -17.23 4.39
C PRO A 48 23.13 -16.63 3.15
N ASP A 49 23.29 -15.31 3.12
CA ASP A 49 24.01 -14.61 2.05
C ASP A 49 25.52 -14.59 2.35
N PRO A 50 26.36 -15.27 1.54
CA PRO A 50 27.80 -15.35 1.80
C PRO A 50 28.52 -14.01 1.63
N ILE A 51 28.02 -13.11 0.77
CA ILE A 51 28.60 -11.78 0.58
C ILE A 51 28.30 -10.92 1.81
N GLU A 52 27.05 -10.91 2.27
CA GLU A 52 26.69 -10.23 3.51
C GLU A 52 27.49 -10.76 4.71
N ALA A 53 27.65 -12.09 4.81
CA ALA A 53 28.48 -12.71 5.84
C ALA A 53 29.95 -12.28 5.78
N MET A 54 30.53 -12.11 4.58
CA MET A 54 31.88 -11.59 4.41
C MET A 54 32.01 -10.13 4.88
N ILE A 55 31.01 -9.30 4.57
CA ILE A 55 30.96 -7.89 5.01
C ILE A 55 30.90 -7.82 6.54
N ILE A 56 29.98 -8.55 7.17
CA ILE A 56 29.81 -8.59 8.63
C ILE A 56 31.09 -9.08 9.33
N LYS A 57 31.79 -10.06 8.76
CA LYS A 57 33.07 -10.57 9.28
C LYS A 57 34.26 -9.64 9.05
N GLY A 58 34.10 -8.54 8.32
CA GLY A 58 35.18 -7.61 7.99
C GLY A 58 36.23 -8.19 7.04
N ILE A 59 35.87 -9.23 6.27
CA ILE A 59 36.76 -9.90 5.29
C ILE A 59 36.37 -9.61 3.84
N TRP A 60 35.35 -8.76 3.62
CA TRP A 60 34.95 -8.33 2.29
C TRP A 60 36.06 -7.49 1.63
N SER A 61 36.29 -7.74 0.35
CA SER A 61 37.18 -6.94 -0.51
C SER A 61 36.59 -6.86 -1.92
N ALA A 62 36.87 -5.76 -2.63
CA ALA A 62 36.45 -5.59 -4.02
C ALA A 62 36.77 -6.82 -4.89
N PRO A 63 35.78 -7.41 -5.56
CA PRO A 63 35.98 -8.63 -6.34
C PRO A 63 36.78 -8.35 -7.62
N LYS A 64 37.41 -9.40 -8.14
CA LYS A 64 38.03 -9.46 -9.46
C LYS A 64 37.24 -10.42 -10.35
N THR A 65 37.37 -10.24 -11.67
CA THR A 65 36.79 -11.19 -12.62
C THR A 65 37.34 -12.60 -12.37
N GLY A 66 36.45 -13.57 -12.21
CA GLY A 66 36.79 -14.97 -11.94
C GLY A 66 36.82 -15.36 -10.46
N ASP A 67 36.81 -14.39 -9.54
CA ASP A 67 36.68 -14.67 -8.10
C ASP A 67 35.40 -15.48 -7.86
N SER A 68 35.52 -16.49 -6.99
CA SER A 68 34.47 -17.48 -6.78
C SER A 68 33.96 -17.43 -5.34
N ILE A 69 32.65 -17.52 -5.17
CA ILE A 69 31.99 -17.59 -3.86
C ILE A 69 31.20 -18.91 -3.82
N LEU A 70 31.30 -19.63 -2.71
CA LEU A 70 30.48 -20.82 -2.47
C LEU A 70 29.07 -20.39 -2.04
N ILE A 71 28.06 -20.86 -2.77
CA ILE A 71 26.67 -20.47 -2.62
C ILE A 71 25.84 -21.75 -2.51
N ALA A 72 25.34 -22.04 -1.31
CA ALA A 72 24.87 -23.37 -0.92
C ALA A 72 25.89 -24.45 -1.30
N ASN A 73 25.65 -25.19 -2.39
CA ASN A 73 26.44 -26.35 -2.81
C ASN A 73 27.15 -26.12 -4.17
N SER A 74 27.16 -24.90 -4.70
CA SER A 74 27.82 -24.59 -5.98
C SER A 74 28.64 -23.30 -5.91
N PHE A 75 29.67 -23.19 -6.75
CA PHE A 75 30.47 -21.97 -6.85
C PHE A 75 29.88 -21.03 -7.90
N SER A 76 29.55 -19.82 -7.49
CA SER A 76 29.26 -18.70 -8.40
C SER A 76 30.52 -17.87 -8.62
N LYS A 77 30.65 -17.28 -9.81
CA LYS A 77 31.81 -16.47 -10.20
C LYS A 77 31.43 -15.04 -10.52
N TRP A 78 32.29 -14.10 -10.15
CA TRP A 78 32.21 -12.72 -10.58
C TRP A 78 32.57 -12.60 -12.07
N LYS A 79 31.72 -11.96 -12.84
CA LYS A 79 31.88 -11.76 -14.29
C LYS A 79 31.72 -10.28 -14.63
N LYS A 80 32.37 -9.82 -15.69
CA LYS A 80 32.13 -8.48 -16.22
C LYS A 80 30.72 -8.38 -16.77
N ILE A 81 30.06 -7.26 -16.49
CA ILE A 81 28.78 -6.91 -17.07
C ILE A 81 28.81 -5.44 -17.49
N SER A 82 28.10 -5.12 -18.57
CA SER A 82 27.93 -3.76 -19.06
C SER A 82 26.44 -3.47 -19.24
N ALA A 83 26.06 -2.21 -19.02
CA ALA A 83 24.72 -1.72 -19.27
C ALA A 83 24.45 -1.59 -20.77
N ASP A 84 23.17 -1.63 -21.14
CA ASP A 84 22.73 -1.26 -22.48
C ASP A 84 22.92 0.24 -22.78
N GLU A 85 22.57 0.67 -23.99
CA GLU A 85 22.67 2.07 -24.42
C GLU A 85 21.89 3.04 -23.54
N LYS A 86 20.78 2.56 -22.95
CA LYS A 86 19.94 3.32 -22.01
C LYS A 86 20.46 3.25 -20.57
N GLY A 87 21.55 2.54 -20.30
CA GLY A 87 22.14 2.43 -18.97
C GLY A 87 21.48 1.38 -18.06
N TRP A 88 20.76 0.41 -18.63
CA TRP A 88 20.16 -0.69 -17.88
C TRP A 88 21.03 -1.95 -17.93
N PHE A 89 21.24 -2.57 -16.77
CA PHE A 89 21.75 -3.93 -16.65
C PHE A 89 20.58 -4.91 -16.62
N GLN A 90 20.70 -6.00 -17.38
CA GLN A 90 19.74 -7.10 -17.42
C GLN A 90 20.50 -8.43 -17.47
N GLY A 91 19.97 -9.46 -16.83
CA GLY A 91 20.61 -10.78 -16.78
C GLY A 91 20.14 -11.63 -15.62
N THR A 92 20.76 -12.80 -15.45
CA THR A 92 20.42 -13.70 -14.35
C THR A 92 20.88 -13.16 -12.99
N GLU A 93 21.96 -12.40 -13.00
CA GLU A 93 22.64 -11.78 -11.87
C GLU A 93 21.86 -10.59 -11.30
N THR A 94 21.08 -9.88 -12.12
CA THR A 94 20.18 -8.81 -11.66
C THR A 94 18.90 -9.34 -11.00
N ASN A 95 18.65 -10.66 -11.07
CA ASN A 95 17.47 -11.32 -10.50
C ASN A 95 17.83 -12.23 -9.31
N GLY A 96 18.43 -11.69 -8.25
CA GLY A 96 18.93 -12.45 -7.09
C GLY A 96 20.44 -12.65 -7.19
N GLY A 97 21.18 -11.58 -6.92
CA GLY A 97 22.62 -11.49 -7.06
C GLY A 97 23.15 -10.10 -6.73
N TYR A 98 24.43 -9.86 -6.98
CA TYR A 98 25.08 -8.58 -6.71
C TYR A 98 25.75 -8.01 -7.95
N ILE A 99 25.77 -6.67 -8.04
CA ILE A 99 26.59 -5.94 -9.00
C ILE A 99 27.48 -4.95 -8.25
N HIS A 100 28.79 -5.08 -8.46
CA HIS A 100 29.84 -4.25 -7.90
C HIS A 100 30.35 -3.24 -8.93
N PHE A 101 30.43 -1.98 -8.56
CA PHE A 101 30.97 -0.88 -9.36
C PHE A 101 32.14 -0.23 -8.67
N ILE A 102 33.09 0.24 -9.49
CA ILE A 102 34.15 1.17 -9.07
C ILE A 102 33.93 2.48 -9.82
N TYR A 103 33.84 3.57 -9.08
CA TYR A 103 33.77 4.93 -9.63
C TYR A 103 34.98 5.74 -9.15
N GLU A 104 35.81 6.18 -10.10
CA GLU A 104 36.99 7.02 -9.82
C GLU A 104 36.60 8.50 -9.91
N SER A 105 36.71 9.22 -8.80
CA SER A 105 36.43 10.65 -8.73
C SER A 105 37.72 11.47 -8.70
N GLN A 106 37.70 12.65 -9.31
CA GLN A 106 38.82 13.60 -9.25
C GLN A 106 38.75 14.54 -8.03
N ILE A 107 37.60 14.59 -7.37
CA ILE A 107 37.29 15.50 -6.27
C ILE A 107 36.53 14.79 -5.16
N ASP A 108 36.58 15.36 -3.96
CA ASP A 108 35.62 15.05 -2.89
C ASP A 108 34.32 15.82 -3.16
N GLU A 109 33.20 15.12 -3.25
CA GLU A 109 31.88 15.73 -3.47
C GLU A 109 30.75 14.92 -2.83
N VAL A 110 29.58 15.54 -2.69
CA VAL A 110 28.34 14.85 -2.35
C VAL A 110 27.49 14.74 -3.60
N VAL A 111 26.98 13.53 -3.85
CA VAL A 111 26.05 13.24 -4.95
C VAL A 111 24.77 12.63 -4.41
N LEU A 112 23.69 12.73 -5.18
CA LEU A 112 22.48 11.96 -4.93
C LEU A 112 22.55 10.64 -5.72
N LEU A 113 22.63 9.54 -5.01
CA LEU A 113 22.53 8.20 -5.56
C LEU A 113 21.06 7.88 -5.88
N ALA A 114 20.78 7.73 -7.17
CA ALA A 114 19.48 7.32 -7.68
C ALA A 114 19.60 5.95 -8.36
N GLY A 115 19.34 4.90 -7.58
CA GLY A 115 19.35 3.52 -8.06
C GLY A 115 17.93 3.00 -8.37
N PHE A 116 17.85 2.04 -9.28
CA PHE A 116 16.62 1.42 -9.78
C PHE A 116 16.78 -0.10 -9.77
N GLY A 117 15.80 -0.85 -9.28
CA GLY A 117 15.74 -2.31 -9.36
C GLY A 117 16.66 -3.07 -8.39
N HIS A 118 16.94 -2.49 -7.23
CA HIS A 118 17.81 -3.07 -6.20
C HIS A 118 17.15 -3.04 -4.82
N ASN A 119 17.50 -4.00 -3.97
CA ASN A 119 16.99 -4.11 -2.61
C ASN A 119 17.72 -3.18 -1.63
N LEU A 120 19.04 -3.08 -1.78
CA LEU A 120 19.95 -2.29 -0.97
C LEU A 120 21.27 -2.06 -1.72
N VAL A 121 22.08 -1.13 -1.22
CA VAL A 121 23.41 -0.83 -1.77
C VAL A 121 24.38 -0.52 -0.63
N TYR A 122 25.60 -1.04 -0.73
CA TYR A 122 26.72 -0.54 0.07
C TYR A 122 27.48 0.49 -0.76
N ALA A 123 27.48 1.76 -0.35
CA ALA A 123 28.28 2.82 -0.95
C ALA A 123 29.49 3.09 -0.04
N ASN A 124 30.70 2.81 -0.51
CA ASN A 124 31.94 2.90 0.28
C ASN A 124 31.86 2.14 1.62
N GLY A 125 31.14 1.01 1.63
CA GLY A 125 30.91 0.18 2.82
C GLY A 125 29.72 0.59 3.69
N GLU A 126 29.12 1.77 3.45
CA GLU A 126 27.92 2.22 4.17
C GLU A 126 26.65 1.68 3.50
N LEU A 127 25.75 1.11 4.31
CA LEU A 127 24.52 0.49 3.83
C LEU A 127 23.41 1.53 3.62
N HIS A 128 22.81 1.53 2.43
CA HIS A 128 21.64 2.35 2.09
C HIS A 128 20.48 1.49 1.55
N THR A 129 19.26 1.98 1.77
CA THR A 129 18.04 1.34 1.27
C THR A 129 17.97 1.38 -0.25
N GLY A 130 17.34 0.37 -0.85
CA GLY A 130 17.18 0.28 -2.29
C GLY A 130 15.87 0.82 -2.83
N ASN A 131 15.72 0.69 -4.14
CA ASN A 131 14.51 0.98 -4.89
C ASN A 131 14.13 -0.24 -5.72
N ARG A 132 13.50 -1.22 -5.08
CA ARG A 132 13.19 -2.51 -5.70
C ARG A 132 12.22 -2.38 -6.86
N TYR A 133 11.27 -1.46 -6.78
CA TYR A 133 10.17 -1.33 -7.74
C TYR A 133 10.49 -0.42 -8.93
N GLY A 134 11.58 0.35 -8.88
CA GLY A 134 12.06 1.12 -10.03
C GLY A 134 12.64 0.23 -11.12
N THR A 135 11.81 -0.34 -12.00
CA THR A 135 12.26 -1.19 -13.12
C THR A 135 12.25 -0.48 -14.48
N LYS A 136 11.90 0.80 -14.47
CA LYS A 136 11.97 1.73 -15.61
C LYS A 136 12.18 3.16 -15.11
N ASP A 137 12.57 4.06 -16.01
CA ASP A 137 12.82 5.47 -15.69
C ASP A 137 12.18 6.46 -16.69
N GLU A 138 11.29 5.93 -17.54
CA GLU A 138 10.37 6.64 -18.39
C GLU A 138 8.96 6.17 -18.00
N TYR A 139 8.03 7.12 -17.80
CA TYR A 139 6.69 6.85 -17.30
C TYR A 139 5.68 7.67 -18.09
N GLU A 140 4.58 7.04 -18.47
CA GLU A 140 3.42 7.75 -18.97
C GLU A 140 2.77 8.57 -17.85
N SER A 141 1.98 9.59 -18.20
CA SER A 141 1.37 10.51 -17.24
C SER A 141 0.39 9.84 -16.25
N TRP A 142 -0.15 8.67 -16.61
CA TRP A 142 -1.10 7.89 -15.80
C TRP A 142 -0.41 6.83 -14.95
N GLU A 143 0.87 6.54 -15.17
CA GLU A 143 1.58 5.45 -14.49
C GLU A 143 2.07 5.86 -13.11
N PRO A 144 2.06 4.94 -12.12
CA PRO A 144 2.79 5.16 -10.88
C PRO A 144 4.26 5.37 -11.19
N ARG A 145 4.83 6.39 -10.55
CA ARG A 145 6.27 6.61 -10.57
C ARG A 145 6.95 5.68 -9.57
N PHE A 146 8.23 5.36 -9.80
CA PHE A 146 9.06 4.68 -8.82
C PHE A 146 10.45 5.30 -8.71
N ASP A 147 10.66 6.50 -9.26
CA ASP A 147 11.92 7.23 -9.19
C ASP A 147 12.02 8.12 -7.94
N TYR A 148 11.63 7.56 -6.80
CA TYR A 148 11.53 8.26 -5.52
C TYR A 148 12.85 8.30 -4.73
N SER A 149 13.69 7.28 -4.86
CA SER A 149 14.86 7.10 -4.00
C SER A 149 16.07 7.88 -4.53
N GLN A 150 16.30 9.05 -3.93
CA GLN A 150 17.51 9.86 -4.11
C GLN A 150 18.20 10.01 -2.76
N ILE A 151 19.33 9.32 -2.58
CA ILE A 151 20.02 9.23 -1.28
C ILE A 151 21.34 10.00 -1.38
N PRO A 152 21.63 10.94 -0.47
CA PRO A 152 22.91 11.63 -0.47
C PRO A 152 24.02 10.65 -0.07
N VAL A 153 25.10 10.60 -0.85
CA VAL A 153 26.28 9.78 -0.57
C VAL A 153 27.55 10.60 -0.78
N GLU A 154 28.56 10.34 0.06
CA GLU A 154 29.87 10.96 -0.08
C GLU A 154 30.70 10.24 -1.14
N ILE A 155 31.22 11.01 -2.09
CA ILE A 155 32.20 10.57 -3.07
C ILE A 155 33.55 11.14 -2.65
N LYS A 156 34.52 10.25 -2.43
CA LYS A 156 35.90 10.62 -2.11
C LYS A 156 36.71 10.78 -3.39
N LYS A 157 37.70 11.66 -3.38
CA LYS A 157 38.72 11.71 -4.42
C LYS A 157 39.41 10.34 -4.52
N GLY A 158 39.52 9.83 -5.74
CA GLY A 158 40.00 8.48 -6.04
C GLY A 158 38.86 7.46 -6.08
N LYS A 159 39.16 6.25 -5.59
CA LYS A 159 38.31 5.07 -5.76
C LYS A 159 37.09 5.10 -4.82
N ASN A 160 35.90 4.95 -5.39
CA ASN A 160 34.65 4.73 -4.67
C ASN A 160 34.03 3.40 -5.08
N GLU A 161 33.56 2.62 -4.12
CA GLU A 161 32.99 1.29 -4.34
C GLU A 161 31.49 1.30 -4.10
N PHE A 162 30.73 0.66 -4.99
CA PHE A 162 29.29 0.45 -4.82
C PHE A 162 28.96 -1.02 -5.02
N LEU A 163 28.26 -1.63 -4.06
CA LEU A 163 27.82 -3.01 -4.12
C LEU A 163 26.31 -3.08 -4.00
N PHE A 164 25.62 -3.31 -5.12
CA PHE A 164 24.17 -3.39 -5.20
C PHE A 164 23.69 -4.82 -5.04
N HIS A 165 22.69 -5.05 -4.20
CA HIS A 165 21.94 -6.30 -4.15
C HIS A 165 20.69 -6.21 -5.04
N CYS A 166 20.60 -7.05 -6.06
CA CYS A 166 19.58 -6.99 -7.11
C CYS A 166 18.60 -8.17 -7.01
N SER A 167 17.29 -7.93 -7.21
CA SER A 167 16.24 -8.95 -7.01
C SER A 167 15.08 -8.94 -8.00
N VAL A 168 15.06 -8.02 -8.96
CA VAL A 168 13.91 -7.82 -9.88
C VAL A 168 14.30 -7.92 -11.35
N GLY A 169 15.53 -8.34 -11.65
CA GLY A 169 15.99 -8.63 -13.01
C GLY A 169 16.46 -7.42 -13.82
N LYS A 170 16.37 -6.20 -13.28
CA LYS A 170 16.91 -4.99 -13.90
C LYS A 170 17.63 -4.13 -12.87
N LEU A 171 18.69 -3.45 -13.29
CA LEU A 171 19.37 -2.43 -12.48
C LEU A 171 19.72 -1.22 -13.34
N LYS A 172 19.53 -0.01 -12.81
CA LYS A 172 20.11 1.22 -13.35
C LYS A 172 20.61 2.09 -12.21
N VAL A 173 21.78 2.70 -12.39
CA VAL A 173 22.43 3.50 -11.34
C VAL A 173 22.83 4.85 -11.90
N LYS A 174 22.29 5.91 -11.27
CA LYS A 174 22.60 7.30 -11.58
C LYS A 174 23.26 7.96 -10.36
N LEU A 175 24.37 8.66 -10.57
CA LEU A 175 24.98 9.57 -9.60
C LEU A 175 24.69 11.00 -10.06
N ILE A 176 23.84 11.70 -9.32
CA ILE A 176 23.43 13.07 -9.64
C ILE A 176 24.32 14.03 -8.85
N LYS A 177 25.15 14.81 -9.53
CA LYS A 177 25.99 15.83 -8.91
C LYS A 177 25.10 16.91 -8.30
N SER A 178 25.13 17.00 -6.97
CA SER A 178 24.33 17.96 -6.20
C SER A 178 25.18 18.92 -5.39
N GLY A 179 26.38 18.48 -4.96
CA GLY A 179 27.12 19.15 -3.90
C GLY A 179 26.40 19.04 -2.55
N LYS A 180 26.94 19.74 -1.55
CA LYS A 180 26.33 19.82 -0.22
C LYS A 180 25.19 20.83 -0.22
N GLY A 181 24.03 20.45 0.29
CA GLY A 181 22.88 21.34 0.37
C GLY A 181 21.63 20.66 0.92
N ILE A 182 20.56 21.45 1.03
CA ILE A 182 19.21 20.94 1.27
C ILE A 182 18.49 20.90 -0.08
N PHE A 183 17.78 19.81 -0.36
CA PHE A 183 17.06 19.64 -1.62
C PHE A 183 15.63 19.13 -1.38
N LEU A 184 14.74 19.41 -2.33
CA LEU A 184 13.39 18.89 -2.37
C LEU A 184 13.26 17.90 -3.53
N ASN A 185 12.86 16.66 -3.25
CA ASN A 185 12.56 15.70 -4.31
C ASN A 185 11.08 15.79 -4.70
N ALA A 186 10.78 16.62 -5.70
CA ALA A 186 9.44 16.83 -6.23
C ALA A 186 8.87 15.61 -6.99
N ASN A 187 9.67 14.59 -7.27
CA ASN A 187 9.17 13.33 -7.85
C ASN A 187 8.51 12.42 -6.79
N ASP A 188 8.82 12.61 -5.49
CA ASP A 188 8.21 11.86 -4.40
C ASP A 188 7.32 12.75 -3.51
N VAL A 189 6.14 13.04 -4.04
CA VAL A 189 5.14 13.90 -3.41
C VAL A 189 3.86 13.11 -3.09
N THR A 190 3.21 13.45 -1.98
CA THR A 190 1.84 13.03 -1.69
C THR A 190 0.96 14.27 -1.72
N LEU A 191 0.01 14.34 -2.65
CA LEU A 191 -0.78 15.55 -2.90
C LEU A 191 -2.27 15.23 -3.03
N PRO A 192 -3.15 16.13 -2.54
CA PRO A 192 -4.57 16.09 -2.85
C PRO A 192 -4.81 16.58 -4.29
N ASP A 193 -6.00 16.34 -4.80
CA ASP A 193 -6.56 17.20 -5.85
C ASP A 193 -7.37 18.30 -5.17
N LEU A 194 -7.30 19.53 -5.70
CA LEU A 194 -8.14 20.63 -5.24
C LEU A 194 -9.51 20.53 -5.92
N ILE A 195 -10.60 20.80 -5.18
CA ILE A 195 -11.96 20.65 -5.71
C ILE A 195 -12.55 22.03 -5.98
N ALA A 196 -12.98 22.27 -7.22
CA ALA A 196 -13.61 23.51 -7.64
C ALA A 196 -14.84 23.83 -6.77
N GLY A 197 -14.92 25.07 -6.30
CA GLY A 197 -15.99 25.54 -5.42
C GLY A 197 -15.86 25.13 -3.94
N GLN A 198 -14.87 24.30 -3.57
CA GLN A 198 -14.62 23.93 -2.17
C GLN A 198 -13.42 24.68 -1.59
N LYS A 199 -13.49 25.06 -0.32
CA LYS A 199 -12.37 25.71 0.39
C LYS A 199 -11.16 24.78 0.38
N THR A 200 -10.00 25.33 0.04
CA THR A 200 -8.73 24.58 0.05
C THR A 200 -8.16 24.60 1.47
N GLU A 201 -8.18 23.43 2.13
CA GLU A 201 -7.46 23.18 3.37
C GLU A 201 -7.10 21.69 3.42
N SER A 202 -5.89 21.35 2.98
CA SER A 202 -5.45 19.96 2.82
C SER A 202 -3.94 19.83 2.97
N TYR A 203 -3.49 18.65 3.38
CA TYR A 203 -2.06 18.37 3.56
C TYR A 203 -1.44 17.85 2.27
N GLY A 204 -0.23 18.30 1.97
CA GLY A 204 0.67 17.64 1.04
C GLY A 204 1.93 17.17 1.76
N SER A 205 2.77 16.39 1.10
CA SER A 205 4.12 16.11 1.60
C SER A 205 5.12 15.94 0.48
N VAL A 206 6.38 16.25 0.77
CA VAL A 206 7.52 16.16 -0.15
C VAL A 206 8.74 15.60 0.60
N VAL A 207 9.59 14.86 -0.09
CA VAL A 207 10.86 14.40 0.49
C VAL A 207 11.86 15.55 0.53
N VAL A 208 12.37 15.82 1.74
CA VAL A 208 13.48 16.74 2.00
C VAL A 208 14.76 15.91 2.15
N ILE A 209 15.78 16.29 1.39
CA ILE A 209 17.10 15.66 1.40
C ILE A 209 18.05 16.61 2.11
N ASN A 210 18.67 16.14 3.20
CA ASN A 210 19.81 16.82 3.83
C ASN A 210 21.10 16.17 3.34
N ALA A 211 21.72 16.77 2.31
CA ALA A 211 22.99 16.34 1.74
C ALA A 211 24.17 17.11 2.36
N THR A 212 24.04 17.58 3.60
CA THR A 212 25.10 18.29 4.32
C THR A 212 25.69 17.41 5.43
N ASP A 213 26.82 17.85 5.98
CA ASP A 213 27.46 17.28 7.17
C ASP A 213 26.87 17.84 8.48
N LYS A 214 25.80 18.63 8.39
CA LYS A 214 25.16 19.29 9.53
C LYS A 214 23.74 18.80 9.73
N LEU A 215 23.34 18.79 10.99
CA LEU A 215 21.96 18.55 11.39
C LEU A 215 21.08 19.68 10.85
N LEU A 216 20.06 19.36 10.05
CA LEU A 216 19.02 20.33 9.73
C LEU A 216 18.06 20.39 10.92
N LYS A 217 18.04 21.54 11.57
CA LYS A 217 17.14 21.92 12.65
C LYS A 217 16.71 23.37 12.45
N ASP A 218 15.68 23.80 13.18
CA ASP A 218 15.17 25.17 13.09
C ASP A 218 14.78 25.56 11.64
N ALA A 219 14.24 24.61 10.87
CA ALA A 219 13.78 24.82 9.50
C ALA A 219 12.25 24.77 9.41
N VAL A 220 11.69 25.56 8.49
CA VAL A 220 10.24 25.65 8.24
C VAL A 220 9.98 25.39 6.76
N ILE A 221 8.97 24.56 6.48
CA ILE A 221 8.43 24.38 5.14
C ILE A 221 7.31 25.41 4.91
N ILE A 222 7.41 26.13 3.79
CA ILE A 222 6.50 27.20 3.39
C ILE A 222 5.82 26.84 2.08
N THR A 223 4.53 27.16 2.00
CA THR A 223 3.70 27.07 0.80
C THR A 223 2.91 28.36 0.62
N GLY A 224 2.48 28.66 -0.61
CA GLY A 224 1.56 29.77 -0.90
C GLY A 224 2.21 31.14 -1.10
N GLU A 225 3.46 31.34 -0.69
CA GLU A 225 4.25 32.53 -1.03
C GLU A 225 4.58 32.54 -2.53
N GLU A 226 4.41 33.68 -3.22
CA GLU A 226 4.72 33.88 -4.66
C GLU A 226 4.03 32.94 -5.67
N SER A 227 3.08 32.10 -5.22
CA SER A 227 2.33 31.19 -6.09
C SER A 227 1.30 31.99 -6.89
N LYS A 228 1.73 32.55 -8.03
CA LYS A 228 0.84 33.14 -9.03
C LYS A 228 0.09 32.01 -9.72
N ILE A 229 -1.11 31.72 -9.24
CA ILE A 229 -1.95 30.71 -9.85
C ILE A 229 -2.68 31.32 -11.05
N VAL A 230 -2.46 30.73 -12.22
CA VAL A 230 -3.34 30.93 -13.36
C VAL A 230 -4.70 30.28 -13.02
N ASN A 231 -5.77 31.08 -12.94
CA ASN A 231 -7.17 30.65 -12.79
C ASN A 231 -7.70 30.19 -11.39
N THR A 232 -7.10 30.57 -10.25
CA THR A 232 -7.72 30.35 -8.91
C THR A 232 -7.65 31.57 -8.00
N GLY A 233 -8.44 31.57 -6.92
CA GLY A 233 -8.20 32.46 -5.79
C GLY A 233 -6.80 32.25 -5.18
N ASN A 234 -6.33 33.23 -4.41
CA ASN A 234 -4.99 33.23 -3.83
C ASN A 234 -4.82 32.08 -2.83
N LEU A 235 -3.73 31.29 -2.95
CA LEU A 235 -3.28 30.46 -1.83
C LEU A 235 -2.81 31.37 -0.70
N THR A 236 -3.11 30.96 0.52
CA THR A 236 -2.65 31.62 1.74
C THR A 236 -1.35 30.96 2.18
N GLU A 237 -0.39 31.78 2.62
CA GLU A 237 0.87 31.26 3.16
C GLU A 237 0.60 30.27 4.30
N SER A 238 1.33 29.15 4.28
CA SER A 238 1.40 28.25 5.43
C SER A 238 2.85 27.98 5.81
N ARG A 239 3.08 27.80 7.11
CA ARG A 239 4.39 27.56 7.72
C ARG A 239 4.28 26.34 8.65
N ILE A 240 5.05 25.30 8.37
CA ILE A 240 5.11 24.09 9.22
C ILE A 240 6.57 23.81 9.62
N PRO A 241 6.89 23.53 10.90
CA PRO A 241 8.23 23.10 11.28
C PRO A 241 8.62 21.79 10.60
N VAL A 242 9.80 21.74 9.99
CA VAL A 242 10.38 20.54 9.36
C VAL A 242 10.78 19.49 10.42
N GLY A 243 11.04 19.93 11.65
CA GLY A 243 11.66 19.10 12.68
C GLY A 243 13.13 18.82 12.37
N ILE A 244 13.65 17.73 12.92
CA ILE A 244 15.06 17.34 12.75
C ILE A 244 15.21 16.42 11.54
N ILE A 245 16.20 16.69 10.69
CA ILE A 245 16.71 15.78 9.65
C ILE A 245 18.22 15.61 9.82
N GLN A 246 18.66 14.37 10.00
CA GLN A 246 20.07 14.04 10.23
C GLN A 246 20.96 14.42 9.04
N PRO A 247 22.26 14.68 9.24
CA PRO A 247 23.22 14.78 8.13
C PRO A 247 23.10 13.59 7.18
N MET A 248 23.35 13.81 5.89
CA MET A 248 23.38 12.75 4.87
C MET A 248 22.15 11.82 4.90
N SER A 249 20.95 12.40 5.09
CA SER A 249 19.71 11.62 5.22
C SER A 249 18.54 12.28 4.52
N VAL A 250 17.43 11.54 4.44
CA VAL A 250 16.18 12.00 3.80
C VAL A 250 15.01 11.84 4.75
N ARG A 251 14.02 12.73 4.65
CA ARG A 251 12.76 12.61 5.39
C ARG A 251 11.60 13.19 4.58
N LYS A 252 10.47 12.50 4.54
CA LYS A 252 9.24 13.03 3.94
C LYS A 252 8.54 13.95 4.93
N ILE A 253 8.32 15.20 4.54
CA ILE A 253 7.82 16.28 5.40
C ILE A 253 6.47 16.74 4.89
N SER A 254 5.49 16.84 5.80
CA SER A 254 4.18 17.38 5.53
C SER A 254 4.22 18.90 5.40
N PHE A 255 3.42 19.43 4.49
CA PHE A 255 3.09 20.85 4.39
C PHE A 255 1.58 21.01 4.23
N LEU A 256 1.08 22.23 4.42
CA LEU A 256 -0.34 22.52 4.38
C LEU A 256 -0.64 23.44 3.20
N ILE A 257 -1.68 23.10 2.45
CA ILE A 257 -2.17 23.86 1.31
C ILE A 257 -3.45 24.55 1.77
N LYS A 258 -3.44 25.88 1.80
CA LYS A 258 -4.55 26.72 2.23
C LYS A 258 -4.87 27.76 1.18
N GLY A 259 -6.14 28.05 0.96
CA GLY A 259 -6.54 29.12 0.07
C GLY A 259 -8.04 29.21 -0.14
N SER A 260 -8.44 30.25 -0.88
CA SER A 260 -9.81 30.41 -1.33
C SER A 260 -10.23 29.26 -2.27
N PRO A 261 -11.54 29.00 -2.39
CA PRO A 261 -12.02 27.98 -3.33
C PRO A 261 -11.53 28.24 -4.77
N PRO A 262 -10.99 27.22 -5.47
CA PRO A 262 -10.65 27.35 -6.87
C PRO A 262 -11.93 27.41 -7.71
N SER A 263 -11.91 28.17 -8.81
CA SER A 263 -13.12 28.46 -9.60
C SER A 263 -13.27 27.58 -10.85
N LYS A 264 -12.19 27.00 -11.38
CA LYS A 264 -12.20 26.14 -12.58
C LYS A 264 -11.21 24.99 -12.46
N SER A 265 -11.58 23.85 -13.05
CA SER A 265 -10.69 22.69 -13.20
C SER A 265 -9.48 23.01 -14.06
N GLY A 266 -8.37 22.31 -13.83
CA GLY A 266 -7.11 22.54 -14.54
C GLY A 266 -5.89 22.11 -13.72
N LEU A 267 -4.72 22.61 -14.10
CA LEU A 267 -3.49 22.47 -13.34
C LEU A 267 -3.12 23.81 -12.72
N THR A 268 -2.56 23.76 -11.51
CA THR A 268 -1.94 24.90 -10.85
C THR A 268 -0.58 24.52 -10.31
N GLU A 269 0.33 25.48 -10.22
CA GLU A 269 1.66 25.31 -9.67
C GLU A 269 1.67 25.76 -8.21
N LEU A 270 2.20 24.91 -7.34
CA LEU A 270 2.49 25.19 -5.94
C LEU A 270 3.99 25.35 -5.76
N THR A 271 4.43 26.51 -5.30
CA THR A 271 5.81 26.69 -4.82
C THR A 271 5.91 26.20 -3.39
N VAL A 272 6.89 25.32 -3.13
CA VAL A 272 7.24 24.81 -1.81
C VAL A 272 8.67 25.21 -1.50
N LYS A 273 8.89 25.86 -0.35
CA LYS A 273 10.22 26.33 0.09
C LYS A 273 10.56 25.74 1.45
N ILE A 274 11.84 25.46 1.68
CA ILE A 274 12.41 25.26 3.01
C ILE A 274 13.20 26.51 3.34
N ILE A 275 12.92 27.10 4.51
CA ILE A 275 13.67 28.25 5.02
C ILE A 275 14.29 27.93 6.37
N ASP A 276 15.38 28.61 6.70
CA ASP A 276 15.88 28.72 8.07
C ASP A 276 14.94 29.62 8.88
N SER A 277 14.45 29.14 10.02
CA SER A 277 13.40 29.80 10.79
C SER A 277 13.86 31.09 11.47
N LYS A 278 15.18 31.31 11.61
CA LYS A 278 15.75 32.47 12.32
C LYS A 278 16.12 33.59 11.35
N SER A 279 16.77 33.23 10.24
CA SER A 279 17.25 34.16 9.23
C SER A 279 16.25 34.41 8.09
N ASN A 280 15.25 33.52 7.92
CA ASN A 280 14.37 33.45 6.74
C ASN A 280 15.11 33.22 5.41
N ASN A 281 16.37 32.77 5.45
CA ASN A 281 17.09 32.39 4.24
C ASN A 281 16.46 31.14 3.62
N VAL A 282 16.25 31.16 2.30
CA VAL A 282 15.79 29.98 1.55
C VAL A 282 16.92 28.96 1.50
N LEU A 283 16.65 27.76 1.98
CA LEU A 283 17.57 26.62 1.98
C LEU A 283 17.34 25.71 0.76
N ALA A 284 16.08 25.59 0.32
CA ALA A 284 15.67 24.83 -0.85
C ALA A 284 14.31 25.31 -1.34
N ASP A 285 14.04 25.20 -2.64
CA ASP A 285 12.74 25.46 -3.23
C ASP A 285 12.41 24.47 -4.36
N SER A 286 11.13 24.29 -4.62
CA SER A 286 10.64 23.49 -5.72
C SER A 286 9.23 23.89 -6.12
N LYS A 287 8.87 23.56 -7.36
CA LYS A 287 7.55 23.78 -7.94
C LYS A 287 6.88 22.44 -8.18
N ILE A 288 5.65 22.31 -7.69
CA ILE A 288 4.88 21.07 -7.73
C ILE A 288 3.54 21.35 -8.38
N ASN A 289 3.12 20.52 -9.33
CA ASN A 289 1.83 20.66 -9.98
C ASN A 289 0.70 20.03 -9.14
N LEU A 290 -0.38 20.78 -8.94
CA LEU A 290 -1.63 20.33 -8.34
C LEU A 290 -2.72 20.28 -9.40
N ARG A 291 -3.58 19.26 -9.33
CA ARG A 291 -4.79 19.18 -10.14
C ARG A 291 -5.93 19.89 -9.43
N ILE A 292 -6.75 20.57 -10.22
CA ILE A 292 -8.04 21.10 -9.81
C ILE A 292 -9.10 20.37 -10.61
N VAL A 293 -10.08 19.82 -9.92
CA VAL A 293 -11.11 18.96 -10.49
C VAL A 293 -12.50 19.42 -10.05
N SER A 294 -13.53 19.03 -10.79
CA SER A 294 -14.91 19.28 -10.38
C SER A 294 -15.32 18.34 -9.23
N PRO A 295 -16.34 18.69 -8.42
CA PRO A 295 -16.82 17.82 -7.35
C PRO A 295 -17.27 16.41 -7.79
N SER A 296 -17.65 16.25 -9.06
CA SER A 296 -18.09 14.99 -9.66
C SER A 296 -16.96 14.16 -10.28
N ASP A 297 -15.75 14.73 -10.41
CA ASP A 297 -14.64 14.01 -11.01
C ASP A 297 -14.01 13.03 -10.00
N ASN A 298 -13.41 11.95 -10.50
CA ASN A 298 -12.56 11.09 -9.69
C ASN A 298 -11.33 11.87 -9.19
N HIS A 299 -11.13 11.88 -7.87
CA HIS A 299 -10.18 12.81 -7.24
C HIS A 299 -9.49 12.23 -6.01
N LYS A 300 -8.31 12.76 -5.69
CA LYS A 300 -7.53 12.43 -4.49
C LYS A 300 -7.90 13.32 -3.32
N ARG A 301 -7.98 12.73 -2.13
CA ARG A 301 -8.04 13.41 -0.83
C ARG A 301 -6.90 12.93 0.04
N THR A 302 -6.36 13.82 0.86
CA THR A 302 -5.23 13.53 1.76
C THR A 302 -5.65 13.60 3.22
N PHE A 303 -4.97 12.84 4.07
CA PHE A 303 -5.14 12.82 5.51
C PHE A 303 -3.80 12.57 6.22
N ILE A 304 -3.73 12.89 7.51
CA ILE A 304 -2.62 12.48 8.37
C ILE A 304 -2.97 11.11 8.96
N SER A 305 -2.16 10.10 8.66
CA SER A 305 -2.36 8.75 9.17
C SER A 305 -2.07 8.68 10.67
N ASN A 306 -2.93 8.00 11.42
CA ASN A 306 -2.72 7.72 12.85
C ASN A 306 -1.72 6.60 13.10
N ILE A 307 -1.31 5.88 12.06
CA ILE A 307 -0.36 4.76 12.16
C ILE A 307 1.06 5.31 12.40
N ASP A 308 1.46 6.36 11.67
CA ASP A 308 2.83 6.90 11.69
C ASP A 308 2.93 8.43 11.58
N GLY A 309 1.81 9.15 11.53
CA GLY A 309 1.78 10.61 11.39
C GLY A 309 2.13 11.12 9.99
N SER A 310 2.29 10.25 9.00
CA SER A 310 2.60 10.64 7.62
C SER A 310 1.34 11.11 6.86
N VAL A 311 1.54 11.95 5.85
CA VAL A 311 0.47 12.31 4.91
C VAL A 311 0.25 11.14 3.95
N GLN A 312 -0.94 10.56 4.00
CA GLN A 312 -1.42 9.57 3.05
C GLN A 312 -2.54 10.16 2.21
N TYR A 313 -2.86 9.49 1.10
CA TYR A 313 -3.99 9.87 0.27
C TYR A 313 -4.90 8.66 0.02
N TYR A 314 -6.12 8.94 -0.42
CA TYR A 314 -7.06 7.99 -0.99
C TYR A 314 -7.79 8.69 -2.14
N SER A 315 -8.42 7.92 -3.03
CA SER A 315 -9.22 8.48 -4.11
C SER A 315 -10.71 8.24 -3.91
N VAL A 316 -11.51 9.13 -4.48
CA VAL A 316 -12.97 9.08 -4.47
C VAL A 316 -13.45 9.24 -5.90
N ASN A 317 -14.16 8.23 -6.39
CA ASN A 317 -15.03 8.34 -7.56
C ASN A 317 -16.47 8.53 -7.04
N PRO A 318 -16.99 9.77 -7.08
CA PRO A 318 -18.22 10.12 -6.37
C PRO A 318 -19.46 9.53 -7.04
N ALA A 319 -20.51 9.33 -6.25
CA ALA A 319 -21.83 9.00 -6.79
C ALA A 319 -22.29 10.12 -7.73
N ARG A 320 -22.90 9.75 -8.86
CA ARG A 320 -23.38 10.70 -9.88
C ARG A 320 -24.54 11.56 -9.40
N GLU A 321 -25.42 10.98 -8.59
CA GLU A 321 -26.60 11.69 -8.10
C GLU A 321 -26.31 12.26 -6.73
N ASP A 322 -26.31 13.58 -6.60
CA ASP A 322 -26.31 14.25 -5.29
C ASP A 322 -27.75 14.67 -4.94
N ASP A 323 -28.53 13.69 -4.47
CA ASP A 323 -29.91 13.89 -3.99
C ASP A 323 -29.96 14.18 -2.48
N GLY A 324 -28.80 14.42 -1.86
CA GLY A 324 -28.65 14.63 -0.42
C GLY A 324 -28.98 13.40 0.43
N LYS A 325 -29.24 12.22 -0.14
CA LYS A 325 -29.51 10.99 0.64
C LYS A 325 -28.23 10.23 0.95
N PRO A 326 -28.23 9.40 2.01
CA PRO A 326 -27.13 8.47 2.24
C PRO A 326 -26.87 7.56 1.03
N LYS A 327 -25.61 7.41 0.66
CA LYS A 327 -25.15 6.61 -0.48
C LYS A 327 -24.46 5.33 -0.02
N ALA A 328 -24.35 4.36 -0.90
CA ALA A 328 -23.49 3.21 -0.65
C ALA A 328 -22.00 3.59 -0.66
N LEU A 329 -21.20 2.79 0.03
CA LEU A 329 -19.74 2.83 -0.02
C LEU A 329 -19.23 1.54 -0.66
N PHE A 330 -18.53 1.67 -1.79
CA PHE A 330 -17.72 0.59 -2.35
C PHE A 330 -16.26 0.87 -2.01
N LEU A 331 -15.75 0.22 -0.96
CA LEU A 331 -14.32 0.27 -0.64
C LEU A 331 -13.59 -0.62 -1.65
N SER A 332 -12.94 0.00 -2.64
CA SER A 332 -12.22 -0.70 -3.70
C SER A 332 -10.72 -0.67 -3.46
N VAL A 333 -10.16 -1.81 -3.05
CA VAL A 333 -8.72 -1.96 -2.79
C VAL A 333 -7.98 -2.31 -4.10
N HIS A 334 -6.85 -1.64 -4.35
CA HIS A 334 -6.14 -1.70 -5.64
C HIS A 334 -5.21 -2.91 -5.82
N GLY A 335 -4.95 -3.24 -7.08
CA GLY A 335 -3.96 -4.23 -7.52
C GLY A 335 -2.50 -3.79 -7.32
N ALA A 336 -1.56 -4.71 -7.50
CA ALA A 336 -0.13 -4.40 -7.37
C ALA A 336 0.30 -3.47 -8.51
N SER A 337 1.12 -2.46 -8.19
CA SER A 337 1.53 -1.41 -9.14
C SER A 337 0.38 -0.52 -9.64
N VAL A 338 -0.72 -0.39 -8.90
CA VAL A 338 -1.85 0.48 -9.25
C VAL A 338 -1.94 1.64 -8.24
N GLU A 339 -2.02 2.89 -8.74
CA GLU A 339 -2.35 4.04 -7.89
C GLU A 339 -3.83 4.00 -7.49
N ALA A 340 -4.17 4.46 -6.28
CA ALA A 340 -5.57 4.51 -5.83
C ALA A 340 -6.47 5.28 -6.80
N LEU A 341 -5.99 6.39 -7.36
CA LEU A 341 -6.72 7.19 -8.35
C LEU A 341 -7.05 6.38 -9.62
N ASN A 342 -6.14 5.51 -10.05
CA ASN A 342 -6.37 4.65 -11.22
C ASN A 342 -7.41 3.57 -10.88
N GLN A 343 -7.28 2.94 -9.71
CA GLN A 343 -8.25 1.94 -9.24
C GLN A 343 -9.67 2.49 -9.22
N SER A 344 -9.91 3.61 -8.52
CA SER A 344 -11.24 4.22 -8.48
C SER A 344 -11.69 4.76 -9.84
N GLY A 345 -10.74 5.14 -10.70
CA GLY A 345 -10.99 5.63 -12.06
C GLY A 345 -11.37 4.54 -13.07
N SER A 346 -11.09 3.26 -12.77
CA SER A 346 -11.52 2.13 -13.59
C SER A 346 -13.00 1.80 -13.45
N TYR A 347 -13.70 2.42 -12.50
CA TYR A 347 -15.14 2.29 -12.31
C TYR A 347 -15.87 3.42 -13.03
N PHE A 348 -16.95 3.11 -13.74
CA PHE A 348 -17.87 4.15 -14.14
C PHE A 348 -18.61 4.69 -12.89
N PRO A 349 -18.71 6.03 -12.72
CA PRO A 349 -19.35 6.62 -11.56
C PRO A 349 -20.77 6.06 -11.34
N LYS A 350 -21.04 5.52 -10.15
CA LYS A 350 -22.33 4.86 -9.83
C LYS A 350 -23.38 5.89 -9.45
N THR A 351 -24.66 5.61 -9.72
CA THR A 351 -25.76 6.51 -9.34
C THR A 351 -26.04 6.50 -7.84
N TRP A 352 -25.77 5.38 -7.17
CA TRP A 352 -26.24 5.11 -5.81
C TRP A 352 -25.12 4.92 -4.77
N GLY A 353 -23.85 5.06 -5.14
CA GLY A 353 -22.73 4.85 -4.23
C GLY A 353 -21.44 5.51 -4.67
N HIS A 354 -20.56 5.76 -3.69
CA HIS A 354 -19.20 6.25 -3.91
C HIS A 354 -18.24 5.07 -4.00
N VAL A 355 -17.35 5.05 -4.99
CA VAL A 355 -16.19 4.15 -4.99
C VAL A 355 -15.04 4.89 -4.33
N VAL A 356 -14.47 4.30 -3.28
CA VAL A 356 -13.36 4.89 -2.52
C VAL A 356 -12.20 3.91 -2.51
N SER A 357 -11.01 4.37 -2.91
CA SER A 357 -9.82 3.52 -2.97
C SER A 357 -8.69 4.05 -2.05
N PRO A 358 -8.28 3.29 -1.01
CA PRO A 358 -7.08 3.56 -0.21
C PRO A 358 -5.80 3.32 -1.03
N THR A 359 -4.62 3.68 -0.50
CA THR A 359 -3.33 3.60 -1.24
C THR A 359 -2.42 2.46 -0.83
N ASN A 360 -2.77 1.71 0.22
CA ASN A 360 -1.99 0.56 0.67
C ASN A 360 -0.54 0.89 1.04
N ARG A 361 -0.23 2.14 1.40
CA ARG A 361 1.15 2.63 1.51
C ARG A 361 1.93 2.50 0.20
N ARG A 362 1.39 3.11 -0.86
CA ARG A 362 1.90 3.14 -2.26
C ARG A 362 1.49 1.90 -3.08
N PRO A 363 1.65 1.91 -4.42
CA PRO A 363 1.04 0.94 -5.34
C PRO A 363 1.29 -0.56 -5.11
N TYR A 364 2.29 -0.95 -4.32
CA TYR A 364 2.59 -2.36 -4.00
C TYR A 364 2.39 -2.71 -2.53
N GLY A 365 2.17 -1.74 -1.64
CA GLY A 365 2.48 -1.91 -0.22
C GLY A 365 1.72 -3.08 0.42
N PHE A 366 2.40 -3.80 1.33
CA PHE A 366 1.93 -4.83 2.27
C PHE A 366 0.81 -5.81 1.87
N ASN A 367 0.45 -5.95 0.59
CA ASN A 367 -0.63 -6.80 0.08
C ASN A 367 -2.00 -6.61 0.77
N TRP A 368 -2.30 -5.43 1.32
CA TRP A 368 -3.50 -5.21 2.17
C TRP A 368 -3.51 -6.01 3.48
N GLU A 369 -2.41 -6.68 3.82
CA GLU A 369 -2.13 -7.24 5.13
C GLU A 369 -1.44 -6.18 6.00
N ASP A 370 -1.33 -6.43 7.31
CA ASP A 370 -0.65 -5.56 8.28
C ASP A 370 -0.92 -4.05 8.13
N TRP A 371 0.06 -3.28 7.64
CA TRP A 371 -0.09 -1.82 7.48
C TRP A 371 -1.06 -1.46 6.37
N GLY A 372 -1.14 -2.28 5.32
CA GLY A 372 -2.11 -2.15 4.24
C GLY A 372 -3.54 -2.31 4.74
N ARG A 373 -3.77 -3.28 5.63
CA ARG A 373 -5.06 -3.46 6.33
C ARG A 373 -5.42 -2.21 7.12
N LEU A 374 -4.50 -1.69 7.92
CA LEU A 374 -4.76 -0.51 8.73
C LEU A 374 -5.05 0.71 7.85
N ASP A 375 -4.34 0.89 6.73
CA ASP A 375 -4.58 1.96 5.75
C ASP A 375 -6.00 1.89 5.17
N ALA A 376 -6.43 0.70 4.75
CA ALA A 376 -7.80 0.48 4.27
C ALA A 376 -8.84 0.82 5.34
N MET A 377 -8.59 0.45 6.60
CA MET A 377 -9.51 0.74 7.71
C MET A 377 -9.51 2.22 8.14
N GLU A 378 -8.40 2.94 8.00
CA GLU A 378 -8.39 4.40 8.18
C GLU A 378 -9.29 5.08 7.14
N VAL A 379 -9.17 4.69 5.87
CA VAL A 379 -9.98 5.26 4.77
C VAL A 379 -11.44 4.86 4.88
N TYR A 380 -11.75 3.62 5.30
CA TYR A 380 -13.11 3.21 5.67
C TYR A 380 -13.71 4.16 6.71
N ASN A 381 -13.00 4.39 7.81
CA ASN A 381 -13.47 5.26 8.89
C ASN A 381 -13.59 6.73 8.47
N ILE A 382 -12.66 7.23 7.65
CA ILE A 382 -12.72 8.58 7.08
C ILE A 382 -13.95 8.70 6.18
N SER A 383 -14.23 7.70 5.36
CA SER A 383 -15.38 7.70 4.45
C SER A 383 -16.69 7.78 5.21
N LEU A 384 -16.86 6.98 6.27
CA LEU A 384 -18.05 7.02 7.12
C LEU A 384 -18.25 8.36 7.85
N LYS A 385 -17.16 9.06 8.18
CA LYS A 385 -17.20 10.35 8.88
C LYS A 385 -17.45 11.53 7.94
N THR A 386 -16.95 11.45 6.71
CA THR A 386 -16.87 12.60 5.80
C THR A 386 -17.84 12.51 4.62
N LEU A 387 -18.32 11.32 4.31
CA LEU A 387 -19.32 11.06 3.28
C LEU A 387 -20.64 10.64 3.96
N LYS A 388 -21.77 11.02 3.37
CA LYS A 388 -23.08 10.60 3.87
C LYS A 388 -23.34 9.16 3.41
N ILE A 389 -22.87 8.19 4.19
CA ILE A 389 -22.97 6.75 3.86
C ILE A 389 -24.16 6.09 4.56
N ASP A 390 -24.88 5.23 3.84
CA ASP A 390 -25.86 4.30 4.42
C ASP A 390 -25.12 3.15 5.11
N PRO A 391 -25.23 2.97 6.44
CA PRO A 391 -24.50 1.94 7.17
C PRO A 391 -24.90 0.51 6.78
N GLY A 392 -26.06 0.31 6.14
CA GLY A 392 -26.46 -0.98 5.57
C GLY A 392 -25.79 -1.28 4.22
N LYS A 393 -25.24 -0.29 3.52
CA LYS A 393 -24.77 -0.42 2.13
C LYS A 393 -23.27 -0.16 2.01
N ILE A 394 -22.49 -0.95 2.73
CA ILE A 394 -21.03 -0.91 2.67
C ILE A 394 -20.53 -2.21 2.05
N TYR A 395 -19.74 -2.11 1.00
CA TYR A 395 -19.25 -3.24 0.21
C TYR A 395 -17.74 -3.14 0.03
N LEU A 396 -17.09 -4.28 -0.18
CA LEU A 396 -15.65 -4.39 -0.39
C LEU A 396 -15.37 -5.07 -1.73
N THR A 397 -14.46 -4.53 -2.53
CA THR A 397 -14.06 -5.13 -3.82
C THR A 397 -12.62 -4.76 -4.16
N GLY A 398 -12.07 -5.39 -5.20
CA GLY A 398 -10.72 -5.13 -5.66
C GLY A 398 -10.25 -6.20 -6.65
N HIS A 399 -9.18 -5.88 -7.38
CA HIS A 399 -8.61 -6.76 -8.41
C HIS A 399 -7.16 -7.17 -8.10
N SER A 400 -6.78 -8.41 -8.43
CA SER A 400 -5.41 -8.92 -8.25
C SER A 400 -4.95 -8.90 -6.79
N MET A 401 -3.93 -8.11 -6.41
CA MET A 401 -3.59 -7.83 -5.01
C MET A 401 -4.79 -7.25 -4.24
N GLY A 402 -5.62 -6.43 -4.88
CA GLY A 402 -6.88 -5.94 -4.31
C GLY A 402 -7.95 -7.02 -4.20
N GLY A 403 -7.96 -8.01 -5.10
CA GLY A 403 -8.83 -9.18 -4.97
C GLY A 403 -8.43 -10.02 -3.76
N HIS A 404 -7.13 -10.20 -3.54
CA HIS A 404 -6.62 -10.78 -2.29
C HIS A 404 -7.01 -9.94 -1.07
N GLY A 405 -6.81 -8.62 -1.12
CA GLY A 405 -7.22 -7.71 -0.04
C GLY A 405 -8.71 -7.80 0.26
N THR A 406 -9.55 -8.03 -0.75
CA THR A 406 -10.99 -8.24 -0.59
C THR A 406 -11.28 -9.52 0.18
N TRP A 407 -10.62 -10.63 -0.17
CA TRP A 407 -10.71 -11.86 0.61
C TRP A 407 -10.23 -11.64 2.05
N HIS A 408 -9.02 -11.11 2.22
CA HIS A 408 -8.38 -10.95 3.53
C HIS A 408 -9.17 -10.04 4.47
N LEU A 409 -9.56 -8.84 4.02
CA LEU A 409 -10.29 -7.87 4.84
C LEU A 409 -11.73 -8.33 5.13
N GLY A 410 -12.40 -8.96 4.15
CA GLY A 410 -13.75 -9.50 4.35
C GLY A 410 -13.78 -10.62 5.38
N ALA A 411 -12.77 -11.50 5.41
CA ALA A 411 -12.65 -12.53 6.44
C ALA A 411 -12.20 -11.96 7.78
N THR A 412 -11.35 -10.94 7.78
CA THR A 412 -10.82 -10.33 9.00
C THR A 412 -11.90 -9.50 9.71
N PHE A 413 -12.74 -8.77 8.97
CA PHE A 413 -13.76 -7.87 9.52
C PHE A 413 -15.16 -8.23 9.00
N PRO A 414 -15.70 -9.39 9.42
CA PRO A 414 -16.93 -9.93 8.82
C PRO A 414 -18.19 -9.12 9.11
N ASP A 415 -18.14 -8.19 10.07
CA ASP A 415 -19.25 -7.35 10.49
C ASP A 415 -19.25 -5.95 9.86
N LYS A 416 -18.39 -5.69 8.86
CA LYS A 416 -18.24 -4.35 8.24
C LYS A 416 -18.82 -4.21 6.84
N PHE A 417 -19.03 -5.33 6.15
CA PHE A 417 -19.43 -5.33 4.74
C PHE A 417 -20.69 -6.16 4.56
N ALA A 418 -21.66 -5.64 3.82
CA ALA A 418 -22.88 -6.35 3.45
C ALA A 418 -22.57 -7.49 2.45
N ALA A 419 -21.63 -7.22 1.54
CA ALA A 419 -21.14 -8.19 0.57
C ALA A 419 -19.73 -7.80 0.10
N ILE A 420 -19.00 -8.80 -0.43
CA ILE A 420 -17.65 -8.64 -0.97
C ILE A 420 -17.57 -9.14 -2.42
N GLY A 421 -16.70 -8.49 -3.21
CA GLY A 421 -16.53 -8.73 -4.64
C GLY A 421 -15.06 -8.93 -5.03
N PRO A 422 -14.40 -10.04 -4.66
CA PRO A 422 -13.01 -10.29 -5.05
C PRO A 422 -12.90 -10.61 -6.55
N SER A 423 -12.03 -9.88 -7.26
CA SER A 423 -11.75 -10.10 -8.67
C SER A 423 -10.29 -10.52 -8.89
N ALA A 424 -10.06 -11.60 -9.65
CA ALA A 424 -8.73 -12.15 -9.96
C ALA A 424 -7.79 -12.23 -8.74
N GLY A 425 -8.35 -12.50 -7.55
CA GLY A 425 -7.67 -12.39 -6.27
C GLY A 425 -7.06 -13.71 -5.83
N TRP A 426 -5.77 -13.70 -5.50
CA TRP A 426 -5.16 -14.83 -4.81
C TRP A 426 -5.62 -14.90 -3.35
N ILE A 427 -5.64 -16.11 -2.76
CA ILE A 427 -6.30 -16.31 -1.47
C ILE A 427 -5.38 -15.96 -0.31
N SER A 428 -4.16 -16.50 -0.35
CA SER A 428 -3.15 -16.26 0.69
C SER A 428 -1.75 -16.34 0.10
N PHE A 429 -0.76 -15.82 0.83
CA PHE A 429 0.65 -15.96 0.44
C PHE A 429 1.05 -17.44 0.26
N TRP A 430 0.42 -18.33 1.04
CA TRP A 430 0.64 -19.77 1.06
C TRP A 430 -0.08 -20.55 -0.06
N SER A 431 -1.05 -19.96 -0.75
CA SER A 431 -1.62 -20.57 -1.97
C SER A 431 -0.87 -20.09 -3.21
N TYR A 432 -0.47 -18.82 -3.21
CA TYR A 432 0.06 -18.18 -4.41
C TYR A 432 1.58 -18.27 -4.55
N ARG A 433 2.33 -17.87 -3.52
CA ARG A 433 3.80 -17.71 -3.60
C ARG A 433 4.56 -18.86 -2.94
N VAL A 434 4.06 -19.42 -1.83
CA VAL A 434 4.73 -20.51 -1.10
C VAL A 434 3.97 -21.81 -1.32
N ARG A 435 4.50 -22.70 -2.17
CA ARG A 435 3.80 -23.93 -2.58
C ARG A 435 4.19 -25.18 -1.79
N GLU A 436 5.24 -25.13 -0.98
CA GLU A 436 5.72 -26.25 -0.18
C GLU A 436 5.72 -25.84 1.30
N ARG A 437 4.93 -26.53 2.14
CA ARG A 437 4.99 -26.43 3.61
C ARG A 437 5.73 -27.65 4.13
N ASN A 438 6.54 -27.46 5.17
CA ASN A 438 7.08 -28.60 5.91
C ASN A 438 5.91 -29.40 6.50
N GLU A 439 5.73 -30.65 6.08
CA GLU A 439 4.63 -31.50 6.54
C GLU A 439 4.80 -31.93 8.00
N ASN A 440 6.04 -31.91 8.51
CA ASN A 440 6.36 -32.30 9.88
C ASN A 440 7.21 -31.21 10.56
N PRO A 441 6.63 -30.02 10.83
CA PRO A 441 7.38 -28.93 11.44
C PRO A 441 7.73 -29.27 12.89
N GLY A 442 8.94 -28.90 13.31
CA GLY A 442 9.34 -28.99 14.72
C GLY A 442 8.55 -28.01 15.59
N GLU A 443 8.59 -28.17 16.92
CA GLU A 443 7.79 -27.31 17.84
C GLU A 443 8.15 -25.81 17.75
N ILE A 444 9.42 -25.48 17.54
CA ILE A 444 9.86 -24.09 17.31
C ILE A 444 9.31 -23.54 16.00
N GLU A 445 9.33 -24.33 14.93
CA GLU A 445 8.79 -23.94 13.63
C GLU A 445 7.27 -23.71 13.73
N LYS A 446 6.53 -24.61 14.38
CA LYS A 446 5.10 -24.41 14.68
C LYS A 446 4.85 -23.11 15.45
N MET A 447 5.68 -22.83 16.46
CA MET A 447 5.55 -21.60 17.25
C MET A 447 5.73 -20.35 16.37
N ILE A 448 6.75 -20.31 15.51
CA ILE A 448 7.02 -19.19 14.60
C ILE A 448 5.91 -19.05 13.57
N MET A 449 5.48 -20.15 12.96
CA MET A 449 4.43 -20.16 11.93
C MET A 449 3.09 -19.62 12.43
N ARG A 450 2.78 -19.74 13.73
CA ARG A 450 1.55 -19.12 14.27
C ARG A 450 1.50 -17.61 14.06
N ALA A 451 2.64 -16.93 13.98
CA ALA A 451 2.68 -15.49 13.75
C ALA A 451 2.06 -15.06 12.41
N THR A 452 1.95 -15.99 11.44
CA THR A 452 1.40 -15.72 10.12
C THR A 452 -0.08 -16.06 10.01
N ASN A 453 -0.71 -16.61 11.05
CA ASN A 453 -2.09 -17.09 11.00
C ASN A 453 -3.10 -15.96 10.75
N SER A 454 -2.78 -14.70 11.09
CA SER A 454 -3.64 -13.57 10.73
C SER A 454 -3.75 -13.36 9.23
N SER A 455 -2.77 -13.84 8.45
CA SER A 455 -2.76 -13.80 6.99
C SER A 455 -3.20 -15.13 6.36
N ASP A 456 -3.66 -16.10 7.16
CA ASP A 456 -4.23 -17.35 6.66
C ASP A 456 -5.72 -17.16 6.32
N THR A 457 -5.99 -16.49 5.20
CA THR A 457 -7.34 -16.21 4.70
C THR A 457 -8.19 -17.47 4.57
N TYR A 458 -7.59 -18.61 4.19
CA TYR A 458 -8.31 -19.89 4.13
C TYR A 458 -8.80 -20.33 5.51
N GLY A 459 -7.93 -20.27 6.51
CA GLY A 459 -8.27 -20.57 7.91
C GLY A 459 -9.35 -19.66 8.49
N LEU A 460 -9.55 -18.47 7.92
CA LEU A 460 -10.58 -17.50 8.32
C LEU A 460 -11.85 -17.55 7.46
N SER A 461 -11.91 -18.40 6.43
CA SER A 461 -12.98 -18.34 5.40
C SER A 461 -14.40 -18.56 5.91
N GLU A 462 -14.60 -19.25 7.04
CA GLU A 462 -15.95 -19.40 7.61
C GLU A 462 -16.56 -18.07 8.09
N ASN A 463 -15.74 -17.03 8.26
CA ASN A 463 -16.21 -15.68 8.57
C ASN A 463 -17.04 -15.05 7.43
N TYR A 464 -17.02 -15.59 6.21
CA TYR A 464 -17.86 -15.08 5.13
C TYR A 464 -19.35 -15.42 5.28
N LYS A 465 -19.75 -16.28 6.23
CA LYS A 465 -21.15 -16.76 6.39
C LYS A 465 -22.21 -15.66 6.49
N GLN A 466 -21.83 -14.45 6.91
CA GLN A 466 -22.74 -13.31 7.08
C GLN A 466 -22.71 -12.31 5.92
N GLN A 467 -21.86 -12.54 4.92
CA GLN A 467 -21.63 -11.65 3.79
C GLN A 467 -22.06 -12.34 2.51
N GLY A 468 -22.68 -11.60 1.58
CA GLY A 468 -22.78 -12.06 0.19
C GLY A 468 -21.39 -12.08 -0.46
N VAL A 469 -21.08 -13.08 -1.29
CA VAL A 469 -19.77 -13.18 -1.97
C VAL A 469 -19.95 -13.30 -3.48
N TYR A 470 -19.42 -12.35 -4.25
CA TYR A 470 -19.45 -12.41 -5.71
C TYR A 470 -18.04 -12.45 -6.27
N ILE A 471 -17.69 -13.56 -6.92
CA ILE A 471 -16.31 -13.85 -7.35
C ILE A 471 -16.22 -13.63 -8.86
N ILE A 472 -15.21 -12.88 -9.30
CA ILE A 472 -14.93 -12.62 -10.72
C ILE A 472 -13.52 -13.11 -11.06
N HIS A 473 -13.33 -13.76 -12.21
CA HIS A 473 -12.00 -14.13 -12.71
C HIS A 473 -11.99 -14.24 -14.24
N GLY A 474 -10.86 -13.93 -14.90
CA GLY A 474 -10.62 -14.33 -16.30
C GLY A 474 -10.22 -15.80 -16.40
N ALA A 475 -10.76 -16.55 -17.36
CA ALA A 475 -10.46 -17.98 -17.52
C ALA A 475 -8.99 -18.26 -17.91
N ASP A 476 -8.38 -17.33 -18.66
CA ASP A 476 -7.04 -17.43 -19.23
C ASP A 476 -6.05 -16.49 -18.51
N ASP A 477 -6.31 -16.16 -17.24
CA ASP A 477 -5.44 -15.31 -16.41
C ASP A 477 -4.04 -15.94 -16.25
N ASP A 478 -3.04 -15.24 -16.80
CA ASP A 478 -1.64 -15.66 -16.85
C ASP A 478 -0.81 -15.15 -15.66
N ASN A 479 -1.40 -14.31 -14.80
CA ASN A 479 -0.72 -13.68 -13.69
C ASN A 479 -1.19 -14.25 -12.34
N VAL A 480 -2.50 -14.22 -12.07
CA VAL A 480 -3.12 -14.92 -10.94
C VAL A 480 -3.95 -16.06 -11.50
N PRO A 481 -3.51 -17.33 -11.37
CA PRO A 481 -4.24 -18.43 -11.98
C PRO A 481 -5.69 -18.53 -11.47
N ALA A 482 -6.66 -18.74 -12.37
CA ALA A 482 -8.07 -18.93 -12.04
C ALA A 482 -8.33 -20.07 -11.02
N THR A 483 -7.37 -20.98 -10.84
CA THR A 483 -7.40 -22.00 -9.80
C THR A 483 -7.51 -21.43 -8.39
N GLU A 484 -7.03 -20.21 -8.13
CA GLU A 484 -7.27 -19.53 -6.84
C GLU A 484 -8.78 -19.36 -6.61
N SER A 485 -9.50 -18.69 -7.52
CA SER A 485 -10.96 -18.53 -7.37
C SER A 485 -11.70 -19.87 -7.34
N ARG A 486 -11.35 -20.81 -8.21
CA ARG A 486 -11.97 -22.15 -8.23
C ARG A 486 -11.79 -22.87 -6.88
N ASN A 487 -10.60 -22.81 -6.28
CA ASN A 487 -10.34 -23.45 -4.98
C ASN A 487 -11.11 -22.77 -3.84
N MET A 488 -11.29 -21.44 -3.86
CA MET A 488 -12.16 -20.76 -2.89
C MET A 488 -13.62 -21.14 -3.09
N VAL A 489 -14.10 -21.24 -4.33
CA VAL A 489 -15.46 -21.71 -4.64
C VAL A 489 -15.71 -23.12 -4.09
N GLU A 490 -14.78 -24.06 -4.31
CA GLU A 490 -14.90 -25.41 -3.74
C GLU A 490 -14.89 -25.42 -2.21
N ASN A 491 -14.21 -24.47 -1.57
CA ASN A 491 -14.25 -24.31 -0.14
C ASN A 491 -15.61 -23.72 0.33
N LEU A 492 -16.09 -22.67 -0.32
CA LEU A 492 -17.37 -22.02 -0.01
C LEU A 492 -18.56 -22.97 -0.16
N LYS A 493 -18.59 -23.83 -1.19
CA LYS A 493 -19.64 -24.86 -1.39
C LYS A 493 -19.90 -25.74 -0.17
N LYS A 494 -18.92 -25.88 0.73
CA LYS A 494 -19.05 -26.71 1.95
C LYS A 494 -19.90 -26.05 3.04
N PHE A 495 -20.01 -24.72 3.07
CA PHE A 495 -20.65 -24.02 4.20
C PHE A 495 -21.41 -22.72 3.85
N HIS A 496 -21.15 -22.10 2.70
CA HIS A 496 -21.73 -20.82 2.29
C HIS A 496 -22.80 -21.05 1.21
N LYS A 497 -23.91 -20.30 1.29
CA LYS A 497 -25.08 -20.49 0.43
C LYS A 497 -25.40 -19.27 -0.45
N ASP A 498 -24.76 -18.15 -0.19
CA ASP A 498 -25.05 -16.85 -0.80
C ASP A 498 -23.82 -16.32 -1.52
N PHE A 499 -23.40 -17.06 -2.54
CA PHE A 499 -22.28 -16.66 -3.38
C PHE A 499 -22.56 -16.91 -4.86
N ILE A 500 -21.94 -16.09 -5.71
CA ILE A 500 -21.96 -16.22 -7.17
C ILE A 500 -20.52 -16.28 -7.66
N TYR A 501 -20.25 -17.11 -8.66
CA TYR A 501 -18.97 -17.17 -9.35
C TYR A 501 -19.14 -16.90 -10.83
N HIS A 502 -18.45 -15.88 -11.34
CA HIS A 502 -18.32 -15.55 -12.76
C HIS A 502 -16.87 -15.75 -13.20
N GLU A 503 -16.66 -16.69 -14.11
CA GLU A 503 -15.39 -16.90 -14.79
C GLU A 503 -15.57 -16.51 -16.25
N GLN A 504 -14.88 -15.45 -16.70
CA GLN A 504 -15.02 -14.89 -18.04
C GLN A 504 -14.19 -15.69 -19.05
N PRO A 505 -14.81 -16.40 -20.01
CA PRO A 505 -14.08 -17.17 -21.02
C PRO A 505 -13.22 -16.26 -21.90
N GLY A 506 -12.00 -16.71 -22.23
CA GLY A 506 -11.09 -15.98 -23.13
C GLY A 506 -10.41 -14.75 -22.52
N ALA A 507 -10.74 -14.38 -21.29
CA ALA A 507 -10.20 -13.20 -20.63
C ALA A 507 -8.93 -13.52 -19.84
N GLY A 508 -7.90 -12.69 -20.00
CA GLY A 508 -6.66 -12.72 -19.22
C GLY A 508 -6.79 -11.98 -17.87
N HIS A 509 -5.67 -11.47 -17.35
CA HIS A 509 -5.65 -10.84 -16.03
C HIS A 509 -6.47 -9.54 -15.94
N TRP A 510 -6.36 -8.67 -16.93
CA TRP A 510 -7.16 -7.44 -17.04
C TRP A 510 -8.01 -7.51 -18.31
N TRP A 511 -9.30 -7.21 -18.19
CA TRP A 511 -10.23 -7.33 -19.31
C TRP A 511 -11.41 -6.37 -19.17
N ASP A 512 -11.97 -6.06 -20.34
CA ASP A 512 -13.09 -5.17 -20.57
C ASP A 512 -13.76 -5.62 -21.88
N VAL A 513 -14.88 -6.35 -21.77
CA VAL A 513 -15.49 -7.11 -22.89
C VAL A 513 -16.87 -6.61 -23.26
N SER A 514 -17.50 -5.82 -22.40
CA SER A 514 -18.77 -5.15 -22.63
C SER A 514 -18.58 -3.77 -23.29
N ASP A 515 -19.66 -3.21 -23.81
CA ASP A 515 -19.72 -1.84 -24.33
C ASP A 515 -20.16 -0.82 -23.25
N GLU A 516 -20.39 -1.28 -22.01
CA GLU A 516 -20.61 -0.40 -20.87
C GLU A 516 -19.31 0.31 -20.47
N LYS A 517 -19.45 1.48 -19.83
CA LYS A 517 -18.27 2.21 -19.35
C LYS A 517 -17.78 1.59 -18.05
N GLY A 518 -16.46 1.69 -17.83
CA GLY A 518 -15.79 1.07 -16.70
C GLY A 518 -15.18 -0.26 -17.12
N SER A 519 -14.09 -0.69 -16.49
CA SER A 519 -13.43 -1.93 -16.90
C SER A 519 -14.12 -3.13 -16.26
N ASP A 520 -14.71 -4.02 -17.06
CA ASP A 520 -15.54 -5.12 -16.54
C ASP A 520 -14.88 -5.99 -15.46
N CYS A 521 -13.55 -6.21 -15.53
CA CYS A 521 -12.84 -6.99 -14.50
C CYS A 521 -12.90 -6.39 -13.09
N VAL A 522 -13.24 -5.10 -12.95
CA VAL A 522 -13.50 -4.44 -11.67
C VAL A 522 -14.91 -3.86 -11.58
N ASP A 523 -15.54 -3.54 -12.72
CA ASP A 523 -16.79 -2.78 -12.81
C ASP A 523 -17.99 -3.59 -13.32
N TRP A 524 -17.96 -4.91 -13.14
CA TRP A 524 -18.96 -5.86 -13.64
C TRP A 524 -20.40 -5.53 -13.19
N PRO A 525 -21.35 -5.21 -14.08
CA PRO A 525 -22.70 -4.80 -13.66
C PRO A 525 -23.43 -5.82 -12.77
N PRO A 526 -23.40 -7.15 -13.04
CA PRO A 526 -23.99 -8.14 -12.14
C PRO A 526 -23.42 -8.18 -10.72
N LEU A 527 -22.16 -7.75 -10.51
CA LEU A 527 -21.58 -7.58 -9.17
C LEU A 527 -22.27 -6.44 -8.42
N PHE A 528 -22.50 -5.30 -9.09
CA PHE A 528 -23.18 -4.16 -8.47
C PHE A 528 -24.66 -4.41 -8.25
N ASP A 529 -25.31 -5.18 -9.14
CA ASP A 529 -26.66 -5.68 -8.91
C ASP A 529 -26.72 -6.58 -7.67
N PHE A 530 -25.73 -7.48 -7.53
CA PHE A 530 -25.59 -8.30 -6.33
C PHE A 530 -25.43 -7.43 -5.09
N PHE A 531 -24.51 -6.47 -5.07
CA PHE A 531 -24.36 -5.53 -3.96
C PHE A 531 -25.67 -4.81 -3.62
N SER A 532 -26.40 -4.30 -4.61
CA SER A 532 -27.65 -3.56 -4.40
C SER A 532 -28.73 -4.36 -3.65
N ARG A 533 -28.67 -5.70 -3.72
CA ARG A 533 -29.59 -6.63 -3.06
C ARG A 533 -29.15 -7.05 -1.64
N HIS A 534 -27.96 -6.64 -1.21
CA HIS A 534 -27.40 -6.98 0.10
C HIS A 534 -27.38 -5.78 1.02
N SER A 535 -27.72 -6.02 2.28
CA SER A 535 -27.67 -5.03 3.36
C SER A 535 -26.99 -5.65 4.57
N LEU A 536 -26.05 -4.90 5.18
CA LEU A 536 -25.36 -5.30 6.40
C LEU A 536 -26.38 -5.33 7.55
N PRO A 537 -26.61 -6.49 8.20
CA PRO A 537 -27.60 -6.57 9.26
C PRO A 537 -27.15 -5.80 10.51
N GLN A 538 -28.12 -5.19 11.19
CA GLN A 538 -27.94 -4.69 12.55
C GLN A 538 -27.76 -5.87 13.51
N ASN A 539 -27.08 -5.63 14.64
CA ASN A 539 -26.72 -6.67 15.60
C ASN A 539 -27.93 -7.46 16.11
N GLU A 540 -29.07 -6.81 16.29
CA GLU A 540 -30.32 -7.40 16.80
C GLU A 540 -30.97 -8.37 15.80
N MET A 541 -30.61 -8.26 14.51
CA MET A 541 -31.10 -9.15 13.46
C MET A 541 -30.23 -10.41 13.31
N VAL A 542 -29.03 -10.44 13.91
CA VAL A 542 -28.10 -11.57 13.82
C VAL A 542 -28.32 -12.51 14.99
N ARG A 543 -28.84 -13.71 14.73
CA ARG A 543 -29.07 -14.72 15.78
C ARG A 543 -27.89 -15.65 16.02
N GLU A 544 -27.12 -15.95 14.98
CA GLU A 544 -26.04 -16.94 15.02
C GLU A 544 -24.74 -16.31 14.53
N ILE A 545 -23.68 -16.60 15.25
CA ILE A 545 -22.32 -16.12 14.96
C ILE A 545 -21.40 -17.32 14.99
N ASP A 546 -20.61 -17.45 13.92
CA ASP A 546 -19.48 -18.36 13.84
C ASP A 546 -18.27 -17.52 13.43
N PHE A 547 -17.38 -17.29 14.39
CA PHE A 547 -16.31 -16.32 14.25
C PHE A 547 -14.96 -16.95 14.58
N ILE A 548 -14.02 -16.80 13.65
CA ILE A 548 -12.64 -17.24 13.75
C ILE A 548 -11.71 -16.03 13.75
N THR A 549 -10.76 -15.98 14.67
CA THR A 549 -9.68 -14.99 14.65
C THR A 549 -8.37 -15.60 15.12
N ALA A 550 -7.28 -15.29 14.42
CA ALA A 550 -5.94 -15.65 14.87
C ALA A 550 -5.42 -14.69 15.94
N ASN A 551 -5.83 -13.42 15.91
CA ASN A 551 -5.30 -12.37 16.74
C ASN A 551 -6.40 -11.35 17.10
N PRO A 552 -6.94 -11.41 18.32
CA PRO A 552 -7.90 -10.41 18.81
C PRO A 552 -7.43 -8.96 18.72
N GLY A 553 -6.11 -8.70 18.78
CA GLY A 553 -5.56 -7.36 18.59
C GLY A 553 -5.72 -6.81 17.16
N ILE A 554 -5.99 -7.68 16.19
CA ILE A 554 -6.29 -7.31 14.80
C ILE A 554 -7.81 -7.30 14.58
N SER A 555 -8.48 -8.39 14.94
CA SER A 555 -9.92 -8.53 14.86
C SER A 555 -10.44 -9.32 16.04
N ALA A 556 -11.05 -8.60 16.98
CA ALA A 556 -11.64 -9.16 18.19
C ALA A 556 -13.14 -9.46 18.01
N ARG A 557 -13.80 -8.90 17.01
CA ARG A 557 -15.26 -8.75 17.01
C ARG A 557 -15.90 -9.31 15.75
N ASN A 558 -17.04 -9.95 15.97
CA ASN A 558 -18.05 -10.13 14.95
C ASN A 558 -19.41 -9.80 15.57
N HIS A 559 -20.07 -8.73 15.09
CA HIS A 559 -21.34 -8.23 15.61
C HIS A 559 -21.31 -8.10 17.14
N TRP A 560 -22.17 -8.84 17.85
CA TRP A 560 -22.35 -8.78 19.29
C TRP A 560 -21.42 -9.70 20.08
N VAL A 561 -20.49 -10.41 19.43
CA VAL A 561 -19.48 -11.25 20.08
C VAL A 561 -18.11 -10.58 20.00
N VAL A 562 -17.39 -10.56 21.13
CA VAL A 562 -16.00 -10.12 21.18
C VAL A 562 -15.14 -11.20 21.85
N ILE A 563 -14.12 -11.68 21.14
CA ILE A 563 -13.02 -12.48 21.68
C ILE A 563 -11.98 -11.49 22.20
N HIS A 564 -11.78 -11.42 23.52
CA HIS A 564 -10.87 -10.44 24.11
C HIS A 564 -9.44 -10.99 24.24
N SER A 565 -9.30 -12.25 24.66
CA SER A 565 -7.98 -12.88 24.82
C SER A 565 -8.01 -14.38 24.54
N GLN A 566 -6.85 -14.91 24.15
CA GLN A 566 -6.65 -16.31 23.76
C GLN A 566 -5.95 -17.09 24.86
N ARG A 567 -6.11 -18.42 24.86
CA ARG A 567 -5.34 -19.32 25.75
C ARG A 567 -3.95 -19.60 25.18
N GLU A 568 -3.87 -19.78 23.86
CA GLU A 568 -2.66 -19.90 23.07
C GLU A 568 -2.63 -18.75 22.07
N GLN A 569 -1.70 -17.80 22.24
CA GLN A 569 -1.60 -16.62 21.39
C GLN A 569 -1.33 -16.99 19.92
N LEU A 570 -1.95 -16.26 18.99
CA LEU A 570 -1.77 -16.38 17.54
C LEU A 570 -2.22 -17.72 16.93
N LYS A 571 -2.70 -18.66 17.73
CA LYS A 571 -3.43 -19.85 17.25
C LYS A 571 -4.88 -19.45 16.99
N MET A 572 -5.53 -20.04 15.99
CA MET A 572 -6.94 -19.74 15.71
C MET A 572 -7.80 -19.92 16.95
N SER A 573 -8.59 -18.90 17.27
CA SER A 573 -9.68 -18.95 18.24
C SER A 573 -10.99 -18.98 17.47
N ARG A 574 -11.94 -19.80 17.92
CA ARG A 574 -13.25 -19.91 17.30
C ARG A 574 -14.36 -19.84 18.35
N ILE A 575 -15.45 -19.19 18.00
CA ILE A 575 -16.69 -19.23 18.77
C ILE A 575 -17.87 -19.43 17.81
N THR A 576 -18.69 -20.43 18.11
CA THR A 576 -19.97 -20.66 17.43
C THR A 576 -21.07 -20.51 18.48
N VAL A 577 -21.86 -19.45 18.37
CA VAL A 577 -22.83 -19.06 19.40
C VAL A 577 -24.12 -18.54 18.78
N ARG A 578 -25.24 -18.93 19.38
CA ARG A 578 -26.58 -18.44 19.08
C ARG A 578 -27.13 -17.63 20.24
N PHE A 579 -27.84 -16.55 19.93
CA PHE A 579 -28.63 -15.79 20.90
C PHE A 579 -30.14 -16.01 20.67
N ASP A 580 -30.82 -16.47 21.72
CA ASP A 580 -32.27 -16.67 21.76
C ASP A 580 -32.92 -15.50 22.54
N PRO A 581 -33.37 -14.42 21.87
CA PRO A 581 -33.82 -13.20 22.55
C PRO A 581 -35.03 -13.43 23.46
N GLY A 582 -35.95 -14.32 23.07
CA GLY A 582 -37.12 -14.65 23.88
C GLY A 582 -36.80 -15.33 25.22
N MET A 583 -35.62 -15.94 25.34
CA MET A 583 -35.13 -16.56 26.58
C MET A 583 -33.97 -15.79 27.22
N ASN A 584 -33.53 -14.68 26.62
CA ASN A 584 -32.32 -13.96 27.00
C ASN A 584 -31.12 -14.92 27.17
N ARG A 585 -30.93 -15.82 26.19
CA ARG A 585 -30.03 -16.98 26.31
C ARG A 585 -28.99 -17.04 25.20
N PHE A 586 -27.72 -17.22 25.58
CA PHE A 586 -26.64 -17.58 24.67
C PHE A 586 -26.37 -19.08 24.74
N ILE A 587 -26.19 -19.75 23.59
CA ILE A 587 -25.84 -21.18 23.51
C ILE A 587 -24.73 -21.38 22.49
N GLY A 588 -23.66 -22.08 22.84
CA GLY A 588 -22.57 -22.27 21.89
C GLY A 588 -21.40 -23.11 22.35
N LYS A 589 -20.33 -23.04 21.56
CA LYS A 589 -19.02 -23.65 21.82
C LYS A 589 -17.90 -22.67 21.51
N SER A 590 -16.77 -22.88 22.18
CA SER A 590 -15.58 -22.05 22.04
C SER A 590 -14.31 -22.89 21.96
N GLU A 591 -13.33 -22.38 21.22
CA GLU A 591 -12.01 -22.99 21.05
C GLU A 591 -10.92 -21.93 21.20
N ASN A 592 -9.89 -22.23 22.00
CA ASN A 592 -8.76 -21.33 22.25
C ASN A 592 -9.13 -19.91 22.74
N ILE A 593 -10.19 -19.76 23.53
CA ILE A 593 -10.61 -18.46 24.11
C ILE A 593 -10.38 -18.47 25.62
N ALA A 594 -9.73 -17.42 26.13
CA ALA A 594 -9.52 -17.17 27.55
C ALA A 594 -10.53 -16.17 28.11
N GLN A 595 -10.87 -15.12 27.35
CA GLN A 595 -11.91 -14.15 27.72
C GLN A 595 -12.76 -13.79 26.52
N LEU A 596 -14.07 -13.64 26.75
CA LEU A 596 -15.04 -13.20 25.75
C LEU A 596 -16.03 -12.20 26.35
N LYS A 597 -16.67 -11.43 25.48
CA LYS A 597 -17.75 -10.53 25.83
C LYS A 597 -18.93 -10.73 24.87
N PHE A 598 -20.15 -10.73 25.41
CA PHE A 598 -21.36 -10.53 24.62
C PHE A 598 -21.88 -9.11 24.84
N ASP A 599 -22.09 -8.36 23.75
CA ASP A 599 -22.46 -6.95 23.80
C ASP A 599 -23.84 -6.73 24.43
N ALA A 600 -23.92 -5.68 25.22
CA ALA A 600 -25.13 -5.25 25.92
C ALA A 600 -26.31 -4.88 24.99
N ALA A 601 -26.04 -4.52 23.73
CA ALA A 601 -27.03 -3.99 22.80
C ALA A 601 -28.16 -5.00 22.48
N ILE A 602 -27.83 -6.30 22.47
CA ILE A 602 -28.80 -7.35 22.12
C ILE A 602 -29.46 -7.99 23.34
N ILE A 603 -29.06 -7.61 24.55
CA ILE A 603 -29.45 -8.27 25.80
C ILE A 603 -30.64 -7.55 26.45
N ASP A 604 -31.64 -8.30 26.92
CA ASP A 604 -32.66 -7.76 27.82
C ASP A 604 -32.06 -7.60 29.22
N LYS A 605 -31.62 -6.38 29.53
CA LYS A 605 -30.97 -6.05 30.82
C LYS A 605 -31.93 -6.11 32.01
N THR A 606 -33.23 -6.25 31.80
CA THR A 606 -34.22 -6.35 32.89
C THR A 606 -34.39 -7.77 33.41
N LYS A 607 -33.85 -8.76 32.69
CA LYS A 607 -33.99 -10.19 33.02
C LYS A 607 -32.62 -10.83 33.25
N PRO A 608 -32.57 -11.94 34.02
CA PRO A 608 -31.38 -12.78 34.05
C PRO A 608 -30.98 -13.25 32.65
N ILE A 609 -29.69 -13.46 32.43
CA ILE A 609 -29.14 -14.05 31.19
C ILE A 609 -28.77 -15.50 31.47
N ILE A 610 -29.11 -16.38 30.54
CA ILE A 610 -28.67 -17.77 30.55
C ILE A 610 -27.52 -17.92 29.55
N ILE A 611 -26.39 -18.49 29.97
CA ILE A 611 -25.26 -18.77 29.08
C ILE A 611 -24.95 -20.27 29.14
N GLU A 612 -25.14 -20.95 28.01
CA GLU A 612 -24.87 -22.37 27.81
C GLU A 612 -23.68 -22.52 26.86
N LEU A 613 -22.46 -22.48 27.38
CA LEU A 613 -21.23 -22.48 26.61
C LEU A 613 -20.34 -23.67 27.00
N ASP A 614 -19.83 -24.43 26.03
CA ASP A 614 -18.97 -25.60 26.26
C ASP A 614 -19.55 -26.64 27.23
N ASN A 615 -20.85 -26.94 27.09
CA ASN A 615 -21.61 -27.83 27.99
C ASN A 615 -21.68 -27.34 29.45
N GLN A 616 -21.38 -26.07 29.71
CA GLN A 616 -21.55 -25.43 31.00
C GLN A 616 -22.71 -24.44 30.96
N LYS A 617 -23.55 -24.46 32.01
CA LYS A 617 -24.63 -23.48 32.19
C LYS A 617 -24.25 -22.46 33.27
N LEU A 618 -24.35 -21.18 32.93
CA LEU A 618 -24.18 -20.04 33.82
C LEU A 618 -25.47 -19.21 33.82
N ASN A 619 -25.81 -18.64 34.97
CA ASN A 619 -26.92 -17.69 35.10
C ASN A 619 -26.34 -16.37 35.61
N ALA A 620 -26.46 -15.31 34.82
CA ALA A 620 -26.05 -13.98 35.22
C ALA A 620 -27.27 -13.20 35.72
N ALA A 621 -27.18 -12.66 36.93
CA ALA A 621 -28.20 -11.72 37.40
C ALA A 621 -28.11 -10.42 36.59
N ALA A 622 -29.22 -9.69 36.44
CA ALA A 622 -29.26 -8.43 35.71
C ALA A 622 -28.21 -7.41 36.19
N LYS A 623 -27.88 -7.42 37.49
CA LYS A 623 -26.84 -6.57 38.11
C LYS A 623 -25.40 -6.88 37.66
N GLN A 624 -25.15 -8.04 37.06
CA GLN A 624 -23.83 -8.47 36.55
C GLN A 624 -23.64 -8.11 35.07
N ILE A 625 -24.60 -7.40 34.48
CA ILE A 625 -24.52 -6.91 33.11
C ILE A 625 -23.95 -5.50 33.17
N PHE A 626 -22.72 -5.33 32.70
CA PHE A 626 -22.13 -4.00 32.60
C PHE A 626 -22.83 -3.16 31.53
N LEU A 627 -22.52 -1.87 31.52
CA LEU A 627 -22.99 -0.96 30.48
C LEU A 627 -22.67 -1.49 29.08
N ASP A 628 -21.50 -2.08 28.90
CA ASP A 628 -20.95 -2.51 27.61
C ASP A 628 -21.14 -4.00 27.27
N GLY A 629 -21.64 -4.82 28.21
CA GLY A 629 -21.95 -6.23 27.96
C GLY A 629 -21.78 -7.16 29.16
N ILE A 630 -21.83 -8.45 28.88
CA ILE A 630 -21.48 -9.51 29.84
C ILE A 630 -20.12 -10.10 29.47
N TRP A 631 -19.23 -10.14 30.46
CA TRP A 631 -17.86 -10.61 30.31
C TRP A 631 -17.70 -11.99 30.92
N LEU A 632 -17.05 -12.90 30.19
CA LEU A 632 -16.72 -14.23 30.68
C LEU A 632 -15.21 -14.46 30.63
N GLY A 633 -14.69 -15.11 31.67
CA GLY A 633 -13.31 -15.58 31.74
C GLY A 633 -13.24 -17.08 31.98
N LYS A 634 -12.31 -17.75 31.30
CA LYS A 634 -12.08 -19.19 31.43
C LYS A 634 -10.93 -19.44 32.42
N ASN A 635 -11.23 -20.10 33.54
CA ASN A 635 -10.26 -20.51 34.54
C ASN A 635 -10.35 -22.03 34.76
N ASN A 636 -9.21 -22.73 34.72
CA ASN A 636 -9.13 -24.20 34.84
C ASN A 636 -10.15 -24.95 33.96
N GLY A 637 -10.33 -24.47 32.72
CA GLY A 637 -11.25 -25.06 31.75
C GLY A 637 -12.73 -24.71 31.93
N LYS A 638 -13.11 -23.98 32.99
CA LYS A 638 -14.49 -23.58 33.27
C LYS A 638 -14.71 -22.08 33.03
N TRP A 639 -15.87 -21.74 32.50
CA TRP A 639 -16.31 -20.36 32.32
C TRP A 639 -16.81 -19.76 33.64
N ASN A 640 -16.49 -18.49 33.87
CA ASN A 640 -17.01 -17.69 34.97
C ASN A 640 -17.45 -16.33 34.42
N ILE A 641 -18.50 -15.75 35.03
CA ILE A 641 -18.86 -14.35 34.78
C ILE A 641 -17.84 -13.48 35.51
N LEU A 642 -17.31 -12.47 34.84
CA LEU A 642 -16.38 -11.52 35.42
C LEU A 642 -17.17 -10.37 36.09
N ASP A 643 -16.70 -9.95 37.26
CA ASP A 643 -17.25 -8.87 38.09
C ASP A 643 -16.51 -7.53 37.91
#